data_AF-A0A6J4MPD7-F1
#
_entry.id   AF-A0A6J4MPD7-F1
#
_cell.length_a   1.000
_cell.length_b   1.000
_cell.length_c   1.000
_cell.angle_alpha   90.00
_cell.angle_beta   90.00
_cell.angle_gamma   90.00
#
_symmetry.space_group_name_H-M   'P 1'
#
loop_
_entity.id
_entity.type
_entity.pdbx_description
1 polymer ?
#
loop_
_entity_poly.entity_id
_entity_poly.type
_entity_poly.pdbx_seq_one_letter_code
_entity_poly.pdbx_strand_id
1 'polypeptide(L)'
;HLFLQMNTAAIASGNLDPEDFPNLERYLWNQTKLSDRITTIYYGDEQGKFLLLQRDAEDLVYIRDESTAPNRQIYRLDSQGNRTELIQTAAYDPRTRPWYKTAKQSGKATWSPIYVFTASPVMGITPVMPIYNETGNLRGVLAIDLTLSQISDFLKKIKISPSGQVFAIERSGEIVASSTDELPFVTDKDGQKRLLATSSQNLLIRSASTYLQKRFGSFEQIDREGQFTFDIDGKRQFVTVAPLQDGRGLDWLIVVAIPEADFIEQIHTNTRTTILLCFFAFILAIGLGFFTTRWVVKPITRLLEASKALTKMSESSDFTSKELDGEVEVQGVKELGLLAQSFNQMARQLRSSFVALEQTNSSLEQRVAERTAELEVAEAELRALFAAMNQLIIVVDASGRYLKIAPTNLSLLYKPAEELIGKTLGELYPQATADNFLNHIRAALDTQQTVRIEYDLTIDDREVCFAASISPLTEESVIWVAHDITEQKRAESVRRQRQKQLLKHNTVLVKLARNKALYRGDLQVALREITEAAAHTLQTEKAGAWLYDETRSKLQCLDQFRRSNQQHSQGAEIAAADYPDYFRALEEHRTICADDALSDIRTRELAESYFTQAGTLSTLDAAVRLGGQTVGVICIEQVETPRNWTVEEQNFAASLADLVSLAIEASERERTQIALRQAEQKYRSIFENAVEGIFQTTPEGHFLSVNPALARIYGYATPEELTSNLINIRQQAYVNPQRRDKFMQVMAECGEVSGFESEVYRVDGSVIWISESARAVCDANGELLYYEGS
;
A
#
# COMPACT_ATOMS: atom_id res chain seq x y z
N HIS A 1 5.35 28.17 9.06
CA HIS A 1 4.11 28.96 9.23
C HIS A 1 3.48 28.86 10.62
N LEU A 2 3.04 27.69 11.13
CA LEU A 2 2.40 27.59 12.45
C LEU A 2 3.25 28.20 13.59
N PHE A 3 4.55 27.90 13.60
CA PHE A 3 5.50 28.45 14.57
C PHE A 3 5.56 30.00 14.53
N LEU A 4 5.59 30.59 13.33
CA LEU A 4 5.54 32.04 13.15
C LEU A 4 4.21 32.64 13.60
N GLN A 5 3.09 31.93 13.41
CA GLN A 5 1.77 32.37 13.86
C GLN A 5 1.69 32.44 15.38
N MET A 6 2.26 31.47 16.10
CA MET A 6 2.30 31.48 17.55
C MET A 6 3.06 32.71 18.09
N ASN A 7 4.23 32.99 17.53
CA ASN A 7 5.05 34.15 17.93
C ASN A 7 4.36 35.48 17.58
N THR A 8 3.73 35.55 16.41
CA THR A 8 2.98 36.75 15.99
C THR A 8 1.74 36.97 16.86
N ALA A 9 1.07 35.90 17.31
CA ALA A 9 -0.04 35.99 18.24
C ALA A 9 0.42 36.45 19.64
N ALA A 10 1.57 36.00 20.12
CA ALA A 10 2.17 36.49 21.36
C ALA A 10 2.47 38.00 21.29
N ILE A 11 2.96 38.47 20.14
CA ILE A 11 3.20 39.91 19.92
C ILE A 11 1.88 40.69 19.84
N ALA A 12 0.90 40.19 19.09
CA ALA A 12 -0.40 40.84 18.94
C ALA A 12 -1.20 40.91 20.25
N SER A 13 -1.00 39.96 21.16
CA SER A 13 -1.63 39.94 22.49
C SER A 13 -0.89 40.79 23.53
N GLY A 14 0.25 41.41 23.17
CA GLY A 14 1.06 42.20 24.10
C GLY A 14 1.91 41.37 25.07
N ASN A 15 1.92 40.04 24.94
CA ASN A 15 2.71 39.14 25.78
C ASN A 15 4.20 39.12 25.39
N LEU A 16 4.53 39.60 24.19
CA LEU A 16 5.90 39.71 23.70
C LEU A 16 6.08 41.05 23.00
N ASP A 17 6.97 41.89 23.51
CA ASP A 17 7.30 43.15 22.87
C ASP A 17 8.52 42.96 21.94
N PRO A 18 8.37 43.07 20.60
CA PRO A 18 9.49 42.92 19.68
C PRO A 18 10.49 44.10 19.74
N GLU A 19 10.17 45.21 20.40
CA GLU A 19 11.13 46.32 20.62
C GLU A 19 12.06 46.05 21.82
N ASP A 20 11.66 45.19 22.75
CA ASP A 20 12.50 44.72 23.85
C ASP A 20 13.40 43.58 23.36
N PHE A 21 14.47 43.94 22.65
CA PHE A 21 15.40 42.99 22.03
C PHE A 21 16.00 41.97 23.01
N PRO A 22 16.45 42.34 24.23
CA PRO A 22 16.91 41.37 25.22
C PRO A 22 15.86 40.32 25.59
N ASN A 23 14.61 40.74 25.81
CA ASN A 23 13.52 39.81 26.11
C ASN A 23 13.14 38.97 24.88
N LEU A 24 13.10 39.58 23.70
CA LEU A 24 12.85 38.90 22.43
C LEU A 24 13.91 37.83 22.15
N GLU A 25 15.20 38.13 22.37
CA GLU A 25 16.31 37.17 22.24
C GLU A 25 16.12 35.98 23.16
N ARG A 26 15.87 36.21 24.45
CA ARG A 26 15.65 35.12 25.40
C ARG A 26 14.41 34.28 25.04
N TYR A 27 13.32 34.93 24.65
CA TYR A 27 12.09 34.26 24.24
C TYR A 27 12.32 33.38 23.01
N LEU A 28 12.90 33.95 21.95
CA LEU A 28 13.16 33.24 20.71
C LEU A 28 14.17 32.10 20.90
N TRP A 29 15.17 32.28 21.77
CA TRP A 29 16.15 31.25 22.11
C TRP A 29 15.48 30.03 22.72
N ASN A 30 14.63 30.24 23.73
CA ASN A 30 13.86 29.16 24.33
C ASN A 30 12.92 28.49 23.31
N GLN A 31 12.35 29.26 22.37
CA GLN A 31 11.54 28.71 21.28
C GLN A 31 12.36 27.82 20.34
N THR A 32 13.61 28.16 20.01
CA THR A 32 14.46 27.29 19.17
C THR A 32 14.75 25.93 19.81
N LYS A 33 14.68 25.82 21.13
CA LYS A 33 14.85 24.54 21.86
C LYS A 33 13.63 23.60 21.74
N LEU A 34 12.46 24.11 21.32
CA LEU A 34 11.23 23.32 21.25
C LEU A 34 11.08 22.51 19.96
N SER A 35 11.93 22.71 18.95
CA SER A 35 11.84 21.97 17.69
C SER A 35 13.20 21.71 17.07
N ASP A 36 13.50 20.44 16.86
CA ASP A 36 14.75 20.06 16.19
C ASP A 36 14.81 20.43 14.70
N ARG A 37 13.66 20.83 14.12
CA ARG A 37 13.52 21.17 12.70
C ARG A 37 13.71 22.65 12.40
N ILE A 38 13.61 23.51 13.41
CA ILE A 38 13.72 24.97 13.26
C ILE A 38 15.10 25.36 13.77
N THR A 39 16.05 25.48 12.85
CA THR A 39 17.43 25.84 13.16
C THR A 39 17.65 27.34 13.21
N THR A 40 16.67 28.15 12.78
CA THR A 40 16.76 29.61 12.85
C THR A 40 15.42 30.26 13.17
N ILE A 41 15.46 31.39 13.85
CA ILE A 41 14.33 32.31 13.95
C ILE A 41 14.84 33.74 14.08
N TYR A 42 14.17 34.69 13.42
CA TYR A 42 14.63 36.05 13.43
C TYR A 42 13.54 37.09 13.20
N TYR A 43 13.86 38.29 13.65
CA TYR A 43 13.04 39.48 13.56
C TYR A 43 13.84 40.63 12.96
N GLY A 44 13.19 41.48 12.18
CA GLY A 44 13.70 42.80 11.86
C GLY A 44 12.59 43.83 11.71
N ASP A 45 12.93 45.10 11.92
CA ASP A 45 11.98 46.22 11.91
C ASP A 45 12.27 47.24 10.78
N GLU A 46 11.43 48.28 10.70
CA GLU A 46 11.56 49.35 9.69
C GLU A 46 12.75 50.29 9.96
N GLN A 47 13.22 50.36 11.20
CA GLN A 47 14.40 51.11 11.63
C GLN A 47 15.71 50.36 11.29
N GLY A 48 15.59 49.08 10.92
CA GLY A 48 16.68 48.18 10.54
C GLY A 48 17.24 47.37 11.72
N LYS A 49 16.68 47.46 12.93
CA LYS A 49 17.07 46.55 14.00
C LYS A 49 16.83 45.12 13.54
N PHE A 50 17.70 44.21 13.96
CA PHE A 50 17.73 42.83 13.52
C PHE A 50 18.23 41.93 14.64
N LEU A 51 17.50 40.85 14.86
CA LEU A 51 17.86 39.79 15.78
C LEU A 51 17.64 38.46 15.08
N LEU A 52 18.68 37.64 14.96
CA LEU A 52 18.58 36.27 14.48
C LEU A 52 19.24 35.31 15.46
N LEU A 53 18.54 34.23 15.74
CA LEU A 53 19.08 33.08 16.45
C LEU A 53 19.25 31.92 15.50
N GLN A 54 20.42 31.29 15.57
CA GLN A 54 20.78 30.12 14.79
C GLN A 54 21.24 29.03 15.75
N ARG A 55 20.59 27.86 15.65
CA ARG A 55 20.90 26.63 16.37
C ARG A 55 21.38 25.61 15.36
N ASP A 56 22.71 25.45 15.27
CA ASP A 56 23.38 24.55 14.33
C ASP A 56 24.58 23.89 15.06
N ALA A 57 25.71 23.65 14.40
CA ALA A 57 26.93 23.17 15.06
C ALA A 57 27.46 24.13 16.14
N GLU A 58 27.25 25.43 15.95
CA GLU A 58 27.48 26.46 16.97
C GLU A 58 26.18 27.23 17.15
N ASP A 59 25.78 27.41 18.41
CA ASP A 59 24.65 28.25 18.75
C ASP A 59 25.07 29.72 18.66
N LEU A 60 24.45 30.46 17.74
CA LEU A 60 24.84 31.83 17.38
C LEU A 60 23.66 32.79 17.50
N VAL A 61 23.94 34.00 18.00
CA VAL A 61 23.03 35.15 17.90
C VAL A 61 23.64 36.24 17.05
N TYR A 62 22.80 36.84 16.21
CA TYR A 62 23.13 37.89 15.29
C TYR A 62 22.32 39.12 15.66
N ILE A 63 22.99 40.21 16.03
CA ILE A 63 22.33 41.39 16.58
C ILE A 63 22.77 42.62 15.84
N ARG A 64 21.79 43.44 15.49
CA ARG A 64 21.96 44.82 15.04
C ARG A 64 20.87 45.64 15.71
N ASP A 65 21.27 46.61 16.51
CA ASP A 65 20.41 47.58 17.19
C ASP A 65 21.00 48.98 17.04
N GLU A 66 20.49 49.95 17.78
CA GLU A 66 20.97 51.33 17.75
C GLU A 66 22.45 51.47 18.17
N SER A 67 22.94 50.57 19.02
CA SER A 67 24.31 50.61 19.55
C SER A 67 25.34 50.00 18.59
N THR A 68 24.90 49.11 17.70
CA THR A 68 25.77 48.34 16.79
C THR A 68 25.64 48.78 15.33
N ALA A 69 24.57 49.50 14.98
CA ALA A 69 24.35 50.03 13.64
C ALA A 69 25.56 50.87 13.13
N PRO A 70 25.96 50.72 11.85
CA PRO A 70 25.30 49.96 10.78
C PRO A 70 25.67 48.46 10.75
N ASN A 71 26.49 48.01 11.69
CA ASN A 71 27.03 46.66 11.69
C ASN A 71 26.15 45.69 12.48
N ARG A 72 26.11 44.45 12.03
CA ARG A 72 25.59 43.31 12.77
C ARG A 72 26.75 42.58 13.42
N GLN A 73 26.61 42.32 14.71
CA GLN A 73 27.54 41.52 15.49
C GLN A 73 27.01 40.08 15.62
N ILE A 74 27.91 39.11 15.56
CA ILE A 74 27.60 37.68 15.70
C ILE A 74 28.29 37.20 16.96
N TYR A 75 27.52 36.66 17.90
CA TYR A 75 28.04 36.09 19.14
C TYR A 75 27.76 34.60 19.22
N ARG A 76 28.68 33.84 19.83
CA ARG A 76 28.41 32.48 20.28
C ARG A 76 27.61 32.49 21.58
N LEU A 77 26.64 31.59 21.67
CA LEU A 77 25.83 31.38 22.85
C LEU A 77 26.30 30.16 23.65
N ASP A 78 26.18 30.22 24.98
CA ASP A 78 26.27 29.04 25.82
C ASP A 78 24.94 28.26 25.86
N SER A 79 24.90 27.14 26.60
CA SER A 79 23.69 26.31 26.74
C SER A 79 22.50 27.03 27.37
N GLN A 80 22.75 28.11 28.12
CA GLN A 80 21.72 28.95 28.73
C GLN A 80 21.25 30.07 27.79
N GLY A 81 21.98 30.34 26.70
CA GLY A 81 21.68 31.41 25.75
C GLY A 81 22.40 32.72 26.05
N ASN A 82 23.41 32.71 26.91
CA ASN A 82 24.22 33.90 27.17
C ASN A 82 25.32 34.04 26.12
N ARG A 83 25.59 35.28 25.72
CA ARG A 83 26.64 35.61 24.74
C ARG A 83 28.01 35.42 25.38
N THR A 84 28.87 34.61 24.77
CA THR A 84 30.19 34.25 25.30
C THR A 84 31.34 34.87 24.50
N GLU A 85 31.31 34.74 23.17
CA GLU A 85 32.39 35.18 22.28
C GLU A 85 31.82 35.98 21.10
N LEU A 86 32.44 37.12 20.77
CA LEU A 86 32.14 37.86 19.54
C LEU A 86 32.89 37.23 18.37
N ILE A 87 32.15 36.60 17.46
CA ILE A 87 32.69 35.87 16.30
C ILE A 87 32.99 36.81 15.13
N GLN A 88 32.07 37.75 14.83
CA GLN A 88 32.21 38.60 13.65
C GLN A 88 31.43 39.91 13.80
N THR A 89 31.91 40.96 13.14
CA THR A 89 31.17 42.22 12.94
C THR A 89 31.19 42.57 11.45
N ALA A 90 30.03 42.81 10.85
CA ALA A 90 29.92 43.18 9.44
C ALA A 90 28.69 44.05 9.16
N ALA A 91 28.77 44.96 8.19
CA ALA A 91 27.65 45.78 7.78
C ALA A 91 26.48 44.91 7.29
N TYR A 92 25.27 45.17 7.78
CA TYR A 92 24.07 44.41 7.41
C TYR A 92 22.83 45.28 7.55
N ASP A 93 21.93 45.21 6.57
CA ASP A 93 20.62 45.84 6.63
C ASP A 93 19.53 44.82 6.28
N PRO A 94 18.68 44.41 7.26
CA PRO A 94 17.63 43.42 7.03
C PRO A 94 16.63 43.85 5.96
N ARG A 95 16.36 45.16 5.83
CA ARG A 95 15.34 45.72 4.92
C ARG A 95 15.72 45.58 3.46
N THR A 96 17.00 45.41 3.18
CA THR A 96 17.51 45.19 1.82
C THR A 96 17.36 43.74 1.35
N ARG A 97 17.12 42.81 2.28
CA ARG A 97 17.14 41.37 2.03
C ARG A 97 15.85 40.87 1.38
N PRO A 98 15.90 39.76 0.60
CA PRO A 98 14.73 39.24 -0.10
C PRO A 98 13.55 38.94 0.83
N TRP A 99 13.78 38.32 1.99
CA TRP A 99 12.72 37.98 2.94
C TRP A 99 11.93 39.22 3.42
N TYR A 100 12.63 40.29 3.79
CA TYR A 100 12.01 41.51 4.31
C TYR A 100 11.24 42.26 3.21
N LYS A 101 11.86 42.42 2.04
CA LYS A 101 11.22 43.03 0.87
C LYS A 101 9.95 42.29 0.49
N THR A 102 10.00 40.97 0.48
CA THR A 102 8.84 40.12 0.12
C THR A 102 7.72 40.29 1.14
N ALA A 103 8.03 40.26 2.44
CA ALA A 103 7.03 40.47 3.49
C ALA A 103 6.35 41.84 3.37
N LYS A 104 7.15 42.90 3.18
CA LYS A 104 6.67 44.28 3.03
C LYS A 104 5.81 44.47 1.77
N GLN A 105 6.19 43.86 0.65
CA GLN A 105 5.45 43.94 -0.60
C GLN A 105 4.15 43.13 -0.57
N SER A 106 4.20 41.92 -0.03
CA SER A 106 3.04 41.01 0.04
C SER A 106 1.96 41.52 0.99
N GLY A 107 2.36 42.18 2.08
CA GLY A 107 1.45 42.66 3.10
C GLY A 107 0.91 41.57 4.03
N LYS A 108 1.11 40.29 3.70
CA LYS A 108 0.60 39.11 4.41
C LYS A 108 1.68 38.04 4.53
N ALA A 109 1.41 37.03 5.37
CA ALA A 109 2.29 35.86 5.50
C ALA A 109 2.54 35.21 4.14
N THR A 110 3.81 35.02 3.79
CA THR A 110 4.22 34.51 2.48
C THR A 110 5.56 33.77 2.55
N TRP A 111 6.07 33.27 1.43
CA TRP A 111 7.44 32.79 1.28
C TRP A 111 8.29 33.80 0.51
N SER A 112 9.56 33.94 0.88
CA SER A 112 10.54 34.62 0.05
C SER A 112 10.81 33.84 -1.24
N PRO A 113 11.39 34.46 -2.28
CA PRO A 113 12.13 33.72 -3.31
C PRO A 113 13.23 32.88 -2.68
N ILE A 114 13.82 31.96 -3.44
CA ILE A 114 15.01 31.24 -2.98
C ILE A 114 16.24 32.10 -3.22
N TYR A 115 17.07 32.26 -2.18
CA TYR A 115 18.25 33.12 -2.20
C TYR A 115 19.36 32.55 -1.32
N VAL A 116 20.57 33.08 -1.47
CA VAL A 116 21.72 32.73 -0.62
C VAL A 116 21.58 33.46 0.71
N PHE A 117 21.58 32.69 1.81
CA PHE A 117 21.54 33.25 3.15
C PHE A 117 22.88 33.93 3.52
N THR A 118 22.80 35.00 4.29
CA THR A 118 24.00 35.74 4.75
C THR A 118 24.58 35.21 6.04
N ALA A 119 23.79 34.44 6.80
CA ALA A 119 24.21 33.84 8.07
C ALA A 119 25.00 32.54 7.81
N SER A 120 24.58 31.78 6.81
CA SER A 120 25.28 30.60 6.29
C SER A 120 25.21 30.67 4.77
N PRO A 121 26.32 30.60 3.99
CA PRO A 121 26.34 30.83 2.55
C PRO A 121 25.75 29.63 1.75
N VAL A 122 24.57 29.20 2.15
CA VAL A 122 23.76 28.15 1.52
C VAL A 122 22.49 28.78 0.97
N MET A 123 21.93 28.17 -0.08
CA MET A 123 20.62 28.57 -0.58
C MET A 123 19.50 28.05 0.32
N GLY A 124 18.44 28.85 0.44
CA GLY A 124 17.23 28.43 1.08
C GLY A 124 16.06 29.36 0.82
N ILE A 125 14.95 29.05 1.46
CA ILE A 125 13.71 29.80 1.40
C ILE A 125 13.28 30.21 2.80
N THR A 126 12.66 31.38 2.90
CA THR A 126 12.27 31.96 4.17
C THR A 126 10.76 32.17 4.19
N PRO A 127 9.98 31.39 4.96
CA PRO A 127 8.63 31.79 5.33
C PRO A 127 8.68 33.04 6.21
N VAL A 128 7.87 34.04 5.85
CA VAL A 128 7.85 35.35 6.52
C VAL A 128 6.44 35.69 7.01
N MET A 129 6.38 36.43 8.11
CA MET A 129 5.15 36.93 8.71
C MET A 129 5.33 38.42 9.06
N PRO A 130 4.70 39.34 8.30
CA PRO A 130 4.71 40.76 8.65
C PRO A 130 3.84 41.01 9.88
N ILE A 131 4.32 41.91 10.75
CA ILE A 131 3.67 42.33 11.99
C ILE A 131 3.27 43.78 11.85
N TYR A 132 2.01 44.10 12.11
CA TYR A 132 1.47 45.45 12.03
C TYR A 132 1.11 45.97 13.42
N ASN A 133 1.20 47.28 13.59
CA ASN A 133 0.61 47.94 14.75
C ASN A 133 -0.91 48.15 14.57
N GLU A 134 -1.60 48.62 15.62
CA GLU A 134 -3.05 48.87 15.58
C GLU A 134 -3.49 49.87 14.49
N THR A 135 -2.58 50.77 14.09
CA THR A 135 -2.82 51.75 13.01
C THR A 135 -2.60 51.18 11.60
N GLY A 136 -2.22 49.91 11.47
CA GLY A 136 -1.97 49.23 10.19
C GLY A 136 -0.58 49.49 9.59
N ASN A 137 0.32 50.16 10.31
CA ASN A 137 1.71 50.37 9.86
C ASN A 137 2.57 49.13 10.15
N LEU A 138 3.46 48.79 9.22
CA LEU A 138 4.39 47.66 9.39
C LEU A 138 5.34 47.97 10.55
N ARG A 139 5.28 47.15 11.59
CA ARG A 139 6.16 47.21 12.76
C ARG A 139 7.46 46.45 12.49
N GLY A 140 7.35 45.27 11.89
CA GLY A 140 8.50 44.45 11.52
C GLY A 140 8.08 43.13 10.92
N VAL A 141 9.03 42.22 10.77
CA VAL A 141 8.82 40.94 10.08
C VAL A 141 9.50 39.84 10.87
N LEU A 142 8.74 38.79 11.21
CA LEU A 142 9.26 37.54 11.75
C LEU A 142 9.51 36.53 10.63
N ALA A 143 10.56 35.75 10.77
CA ALA A 143 11.03 34.84 9.73
C ALA A 143 11.80 33.63 10.31
N ILE A 144 11.86 32.56 9.52
CA ILE A 144 12.64 31.33 9.77
C ILE A 144 13.31 30.96 8.46
N ASP A 145 14.54 30.47 8.49
CA ASP A 145 15.21 29.95 7.30
C ASP A 145 15.05 28.43 7.18
N LEU A 146 14.73 27.98 5.97
CA LEU A 146 14.75 26.58 5.54
C LEU A 146 15.77 26.44 4.42
N THR A 147 16.82 25.65 4.64
CA THR A 147 17.83 25.40 3.60
C THR A 147 17.31 24.39 2.59
N LEU A 148 17.78 24.50 1.34
CA LEU A 148 17.40 23.50 0.32
C LEU A 148 17.95 22.11 0.64
N SER A 149 19.07 22.03 1.35
CA SER A 149 19.65 20.78 1.83
C SER A 149 18.71 20.09 2.83
N GLN A 150 18.12 20.83 3.78
CA GLN A 150 17.13 20.27 4.72
C GLN A 150 15.92 19.65 4.00
N ILE A 151 15.44 20.29 2.93
CA ILE A 151 14.35 19.77 2.11
C ILE A 151 14.80 18.52 1.34
N SER A 152 16.02 18.53 0.78
CA SER A 152 16.60 17.39 0.06
C SER A 152 16.80 16.18 0.98
N ASP A 153 17.32 16.39 2.20
CA ASP A 153 17.48 15.35 3.21
C ASP A 153 16.15 14.74 3.64
N PHE A 154 15.08 15.54 3.65
CA PHE A 154 13.73 15.03 3.85
C PHE A 154 13.29 14.15 2.67
N LEU A 155 13.50 14.58 1.42
CA LEU A 155 13.13 13.80 0.23
C LEU A 155 13.93 12.49 0.11
N LYS A 156 15.23 12.48 0.47
CA LYS A 156 16.07 11.27 0.51
C LYS A 156 15.53 10.19 1.45
N LYS A 157 14.80 10.57 2.50
CA LYS A 157 14.18 9.61 3.44
C LYS A 157 12.93 8.94 2.88
N ILE A 158 12.36 9.46 1.79
CA ILE A 158 11.17 8.89 1.14
C ILE A 158 11.61 7.75 0.22
N LYS A 159 11.43 6.50 0.65
CA LYS A 159 11.69 5.31 -0.17
C LYS A 159 10.45 4.95 -0.99
N ILE A 160 10.50 5.19 -2.30
CA ILE A 160 9.40 4.85 -3.23
C ILE A 160 9.68 3.55 -4.00
N SER A 161 10.90 3.38 -4.49
CA SER A 161 11.41 2.15 -5.11
C SER A 161 12.94 2.13 -5.01
N PRO A 162 13.62 1.03 -5.36
CA PRO A 162 15.09 0.95 -5.31
C PRO A 162 15.81 2.05 -6.08
N SER A 163 15.30 2.44 -7.25
CA SER A 163 15.95 3.42 -8.13
C SER A 163 15.09 4.66 -8.47
N GLY A 164 13.86 4.72 -7.96
CA GLY A 164 12.94 5.84 -8.14
C GLY A 164 13.42 7.12 -7.46
N GLN A 165 13.04 8.26 -8.03
CA GLN A 165 13.45 9.59 -7.58
C GLN A 165 12.25 10.49 -7.31
N VAL A 166 12.36 11.28 -6.24
CA VAL A 166 11.41 12.33 -5.87
C VAL A 166 12.15 13.66 -5.91
N PHE A 167 11.57 14.66 -6.55
CA PHE A 167 12.15 15.98 -6.58
C PHE A 167 11.07 17.05 -6.68
N ALA A 168 11.40 18.23 -6.16
CA ALA A 168 10.56 19.41 -6.18
C ALA A 168 11.20 20.45 -7.10
N ILE A 169 10.40 21.07 -7.97
CA ILE A 169 10.84 22.14 -8.88
C ILE A 169 9.91 23.35 -8.77
N GLU A 170 10.45 24.55 -9.00
CA GLU A 170 9.64 25.74 -9.23
C GLU A 170 9.03 25.72 -10.64
N ARG A 171 8.07 26.61 -10.90
CA ARG A 171 7.45 26.77 -12.24
C ARG A 171 8.45 27.15 -13.33
N SER A 172 9.59 27.73 -12.97
CA SER A 172 10.72 27.98 -13.87
C SER A 172 11.41 26.70 -14.36
N GLY A 173 11.21 25.56 -13.68
CA GLY A 173 11.93 24.31 -13.90
C GLY A 173 13.22 24.17 -13.09
N GLU A 174 13.53 25.14 -12.22
CA GLU A 174 14.68 25.07 -11.31
C GLU A 174 14.39 24.12 -10.14
N ILE A 175 15.34 23.26 -9.82
CA ILE A 175 15.25 22.30 -8.71
C ILE A 175 15.24 23.06 -7.38
N VAL A 176 14.24 22.78 -6.57
CA VAL A 176 14.17 23.18 -5.16
C VAL A 176 14.92 22.16 -4.30
N ALA A 177 14.61 20.87 -4.48
CA ALA A 177 15.21 19.76 -3.75
C ALA A 177 15.02 18.44 -4.50
N SER A 178 15.85 17.44 -4.24
CA SER A 178 15.73 16.09 -4.79
C SER A 178 16.10 15.01 -3.77
N SER A 179 15.67 13.78 -4.03
CA SER A 179 16.06 12.56 -3.29
C SER A 179 17.46 12.05 -3.66
N THR A 180 18.24 12.82 -4.43
CA THR A 180 19.59 12.48 -4.88
C THR A 180 20.64 13.25 -4.07
N ASP A 181 21.91 12.84 -4.15
CA ASP A 181 23.03 13.59 -3.59
C ASP A 181 23.44 14.81 -4.44
N GLU A 182 22.76 15.05 -5.56
CA GLU A 182 23.00 16.23 -6.40
C GLU A 182 22.45 17.47 -5.71
N LEU A 183 23.29 18.50 -5.58
CA LEU A 183 22.86 19.77 -5.00
C LEU A 183 21.90 20.50 -5.97
N PRO A 184 20.88 21.22 -5.45
CA PRO A 184 19.91 21.96 -6.27
C PRO A 184 20.49 23.26 -6.88
N PHE A 185 21.81 23.43 -6.86
CA PHE A 185 22.53 24.57 -7.39
C PHE A 185 23.93 24.16 -7.86
N VAL A 186 24.51 24.98 -8.73
CA VAL A 186 25.90 24.90 -9.19
C VAL A 186 26.66 26.13 -8.74
N THR A 187 27.93 25.96 -8.38
CA THR A 187 28.80 27.07 -7.97
C THR A 187 29.72 27.43 -9.13
N ASP A 188 29.69 28.69 -9.57
CA ASP A 188 30.61 29.24 -10.57
C ASP A 188 31.36 30.48 -10.04
N LYS A 189 32.10 31.17 -10.92
CA LYS A 189 32.90 32.35 -10.55
C LYS A 189 32.05 33.54 -10.07
N ASP A 190 30.77 33.57 -10.43
CA ASP A 190 29.82 34.64 -10.07
C ASP A 190 29.00 34.28 -8.81
N GLY A 191 29.15 33.06 -8.28
CA GLY A 191 28.47 32.58 -7.08
C GLY A 191 27.68 31.29 -7.30
N GLN A 192 26.72 31.02 -6.41
CA GLN A 192 25.83 29.88 -6.55
C GLN A 192 24.65 30.23 -7.47
N LYS A 193 24.42 29.43 -8.52
CA LYS A 193 23.30 29.54 -9.45
C LYS A 193 22.40 28.31 -9.36
N ARG A 194 21.09 28.51 -9.47
CA ARG A 194 20.07 27.45 -9.39
C ARG A 194 20.24 26.43 -10.52
N LEU A 195 19.99 25.16 -10.22
CA LEU A 195 20.10 24.07 -11.20
C LEU A 195 18.75 23.84 -11.89
N LEU A 196 18.72 23.83 -13.22
CA LEU A 196 17.54 23.40 -13.98
C LEU A 196 17.38 21.88 -13.91
N ALA A 197 16.15 21.42 -13.72
CA ALA A 197 15.87 19.98 -13.62
C ALA A 197 16.16 19.23 -14.93
N THR A 198 16.01 19.89 -16.07
CA THR A 198 16.40 19.40 -17.40
C THR A 198 17.92 19.34 -17.62
N SER A 199 18.71 19.86 -16.69
CA SER A 199 20.18 19.85 -16.73
C SER A 199 20.80 19.01 -15.61
N SER A 200 19.98 18.31 -14.83
CA SER A 200 20.43 17.41 -13.75
C SER A 200 21.38 16.32 -14.26
N GLN A 201 22.37 15.97 -13.43
CA GLN A 201 23.26 14.83 -13.63
C GLN A 201 22.55 13.50 -13.42
N ASN A 202 21.49 13.48 -12.60
CA ASN A 202 20.65 12.31 -12.45
C ASN A 202 19.80 12.09 -13.72
N LEU A 203 20.02 10.94 -14.37
CA LEU A 203 19.38 10.60 -15.64
C LEU A 203 17.84 10.60 -15.54
N LEU A 204 17.29 10.10 -14.43
CA LEU A 204 15.84 9.98 -14.26
C LEU A 204 15.19 11.35 -14.04
N ILE A 205 15.77 12.20 -13.20
CA ILE A 205 15.32 13.59 -12.99
C ILE A 205 15.37 14.37 -14.30
N ARG A 206 16.51 14.33 -15.00
CA ARG A 206 16.71 15.02 -16.28
C ARG A 206 15.69 14.59 -17.33
N SER A 207 15.51 13.28 -17.49
CA SER A 207 14.65 12.73 -18.54
C SER A 207 13.17 12.95 -18.22
N ALA A 208 12.76 12.80 -16.96
CA ALA A 208 11.40 13.09 -16.51
C ALA A 208 11.06 14.58 -16.71
N SER A 209 11.97 15.48 -16.32
CA SER A 209 11.78 16.92 -16.47
C SER A 209 11.70 17.34 -17.94
N THR A 210 12.57 16.78 -18.78
CA THR A 210 12.57 17.02 -20.23
C THR A 210 11.28 16.52 -20.88
N TYR A 211 10.80 15.34 -20.48
CA TYR A 211 9.53 14.79 -20.94
C TYR A 211 8.35 15.69 -20.56
N LEU A 212 8.27 16.10 -19.29
CA LEU A 212 7.20 16.95 -18.79
C LEU A 212 7.20 18.32 -19.49
N GLN A 213 8.36 18.97 -19.62
CA GLN A 213 8.48 20.24 -20.33
C GLN A 213 8.06 20.10 -21.79
N LYS A 214 8.49 19.06 -22.50
CA LYS A 214 8.09 18.81 -23.89
C LYS A 214 6.59 18.55 -24.03
N ARG A 215 5.98 17.84 -23.09
CA ARG A 215 4.56 17.49 -23.13
C ARG A 215 3.64 18.68 -22.87
N PHE A 216 3.98 19.52 -21.91
CA PHE A 216 3.15 20.66 -21.50
C PHE A 216 3.60 22.00 -22.10
N GLY A 217 4.75 22.04 -22.78
CA GLY A 217 5.39 23.25 -23.29
C GLY A 217 6.16 24.01 -22.20
N SER A 218 5.53 24.23 -21.04
CA SER A 218 6.11 24.88 -19.86
C SER A 218 5.61 24.21 -18.57
N PHE A 219 6.40 24.25 -17.50
CA PHE A 219 5.98 23.77 -16.16
C PHE A 219 4.89 24.65 -15.53
N GLU A 220 4.71 25.87 -16.03
CA GLU A 220 3.61 26.78 -15.64
C GLU A 220 2.24 26.23 -16.02
N GLN A 221 2.16 25.37 -17.04
CA GLN A 221 0.90 24.80 -17.55
C GLN A 221 0.42 23.57 -16.78
N ILE A 222 1.15 23.14 -15.74
CA ILE A 222 0.84 21.93 -14.96
C ILE A 222 0.03 22.31 -13.71
N ASP A 223 -1.27 22.45 -13.84
CA ASP A 223 -2.18 22.93 -12.79
C ASP A 223 -2.89 21.81 -12.01
N ARG A 224 -2.76 20.56 -12.45
CA ARG A 224 -3.38 19.37 -11.84
C ARG A 224 -2.41 18.21 -11.75
N GLU A 225 -2.69 17.30 -10.83
CA GLU A 225 -1.99 16.02 -10.72
C GLU A 225 -2.15 15.21 -12.01
N GLY A 226 -1.06 14.58 -12.46
CA GLY A 226 -1.07 13.71 -13.62
C GLY A 226 0.01 12.63 -13.53
N GLN A 227 -0.32 11.44 -14.04
CA GLN A 227 0.59 10.31 -14.16
C GLN A 227 0.80 9.98 -15.63
N PHE A 228 2.06 9.76 -16.01
CA PHE A 228 2.48 9.55 -17.38
C PHE A 228 3.55 8.46 -17.45
N THR A 229 3.80 8.00 -18.67
CA THR A 229 4.88 7.07 -18.99
C THR A 229 5.76 7.66 -20.08
N PHE A 230 7.06 7.39 -19.98
CA PHE A 230 8.05 7.77 -20.96
C PHE A 230 9.18 6.75 -20.98
N ASP A 231 9.99 6.76 -22.04
CA ASP A 231 11.08 5.79 -22.21
C ASP A 231 12.45 6.45 -22.06
N ILE A 232 13.37 5.74 -21.40
CA ILE A 232 14.82 6.04 -21.35
C ILE A 232 15.53 4.80 -21.89
N ASP A 233 16.26 4.94 -23.00
CA ASP A 233 17.02 3.85 -23.64
C ASP A 233 16.19 2.56 -23.87
N GLY A 234 14.91 2.72 -24.27
CA GLY A 234 13.98 1.61 -24.50
C GLY A 234 13.40 0.96 -23.23
N LYS A 235 13.73 1.50 -22.04
CA LYS A 235 13.15 1.09 -20.77
C LYS A 235 12.09 2.10 -20.33
N ARG A 236 10.89 1.61 -20.05
CA ARG A 236 9.77 2.43 -19.62
C ARG A 236 9.94 2.93 -18.18
N GLN A 237 9.54 4.18 -17.99
CA GLN A 237 9.55 4.91 -16.74
C GLN A 237 8.13 5.43 -16.47
N PHE A 238 7.73 5.42 -15.20
CA PHE A 238 6.54 6.10 -14.73
C PHE A 238 6.93 7.46 -14.17
N VAL A 239 6.16 8.52 -14.47
CA VAL A 239 6.31 9.82 -13.84
C VAL A 239 4.97 10.34 -13.37
N THR A 240 4.90 10.74 -12.12
CA THR A 240 3.77 11.47 -11.53
C THR A 240 4.23 12.88 -11.23
N VAL A 241 3.42 13.88 -11.58
CA VAL A 241 3.66 15.28 -11.24
C VAL A 241 2.41 15.87 -10.60
N ALA A 242 2.57 16.61 -9.51
CA ALA A 242 1.49 17.28 -8.81
C ALA A 242 1.91 18.69 -8.34
N PRO A 243 1.02 19.69 -8.48
CA PRO A 243 1.27 21.02 -7.92
C PRO A 243 1.17 21.01 -6.39
N LEU A 244 2.12 21.66 -5.72
CA LEU A 244 2.15 21.91 -4.29
C LEU A 244 1.99 23.40 -4.03
N GLN A 245 0.80 23.77 -3.58
CA GLN A 245 0.44 25.14 -3.23
C GLN A 245 -0.11 25.20 -1.80
N ASP A 246 0.38 26.15 -1.00
CA ASP A 246 -0.03 26.30 0.40
C ASP A 246 -1.01 27.46 0.63
N GLY A 247 -1.41 28.15 -0.44
CA GLY A 247 -2.27 29.34 -0.39
C GLY A 247 -1.58 30.59 0.17
N ARG A 248 -0.27 30.53 0.45
CA ARG A 248 0.56 31.61 1.02
C ARG A 248 1.78 31.90 0.14
N GLY A 249 1.66 31.69 -1.17
CA GLY A 249 2.70 32.03 -2.14
C GLY A 249 3.71 30.93 -2.44
N LEU A 250 3.62 29.75 -1.81
CA LEU A 250 4.36 28.57 -2.27
C LEU A 250 3.69 28.02 -3.53
N ASP A 251 4.45 27.81 -4.60
CA ASP A 251 3.97 27.20 -5.84
C ASP A 251 5.05 26.34 -6.50
N TRP A 252 5.11 25.08 -6.12
CA TRP A 252 6.07 24.10 -6.62
C TRP A 252 5.37 22.97 -7.37
N LEU A 253 6.14 22.19 -8.12
CA LEU A 253 5.73 20.89 -8.63
C LEU A 253 6.52 19.80 -7.92
N ILE A 254 5.81 18.81 -7.37
CA ILE A 254 6.41 17.59 -6.86
C ILE A 254 6.37 16.55 -7.98
N VAL A 255 7.53 16.02 -8.33
CA VAL A 255 7.70 15.03 -9.39
C VAL A 255 8.26 13.75 -8.78
N VAL A 256 7.60 12.63 -9.09
CA VAL A 256 8.01 11.28 -8.71
C VAL A 256 8.25 10.50 -9.99
N ALA A 257 9.47 10.05 -10.22
CA ALA A 257 9.84 9.25 -11.38
C ALA A 257 10.35 7.87 -10.94
N ILE A 258 9.82 6.79 -11.53
CA ILE A 258 10.08 5.41 -11.11
C ILE A 258 10.31 4.51 -12.33
N PRO A 259 11.39 3.72 -12.39
CA PRO A 259 11.56 2.75 -13.48
C PRO A 259 10.60 1.56 -13.39
N GLU A 260 10.05 1.11 -14.51
CA GLU A 260 9.15 -0.07 -14.53
C GLU A 260 9.87 -1.36 -14.08
N ALA A 261 11.19 -1.45 -14.34
CA ALA A 261 12.01 -2.59 -13.95
C ALA A 261 11.98 -2.88 -12.44
N ASP A 262 11.87 -1.83 -11.61
CA ASP A 262 11.82 -1.95 -10.14
C ASP A 262 10.60 -2.76 -9.67
N PHE A 263 9.51 -2.82 -10.45
CA PHE A 263 8.33 -3.63 -10.15
C PHE A 263 8.38 -5.01 -10.81
N ILE A 264 8.97 -5.10 -12.00
CA ILE A 264 8.98 -6.31 -12.83
C ILE A 264 10.04 -7.33 -12.37
N GLU A 265 11.13 -6.89 -11.75
CA GLU A 265 12.18 -7.79 -11.22
C GLU A 265 11.62 -8.81 -10.20
N GLN A 266 10.67 -8.38 -9.37
CA GLN A 266 10.02 -9.25 -8.39
C GLN A 266 9.09 -10.28 -9.04
N ILE A 267 8.46 -9.91 -10.17
CA ILE A 267 7.60 -10.81 -10.96
C ILE A 267 8.44 -11.86 -11.70
N HIS A 268 9.55 -11.46 -12.32
CA HIS A 268 10.42 -12.41 -13.03
C HIS A 268 11.11 -13.41 -12.10
N THR A 269 11.51 -12.99 -10.90
CA THR A 269 12.12 -13.88 -9.90
C THR A 269 11.15 -15.00 -9.50
N ASN A 270 9.90 -14.65 -9.21
CA ASN A 270 8.86 -15.63 -8.88
C ASN A 270 8.49 -16.52 -10.08
N THR A 271 8.48 -15.97 -11.29
CA THR A 271 8.22 -16.74 -12.52
C THR A 271 9.30 -17.80 -12.74
N ARG A 272 10.57 -17.46 -12.55
CA ARG A 272 11.69 -18.41 -12.69
C ARG A 272 11.64 -19.54 -11.65
N THR A 273 11.31 -19.23 -10.41
CA THR A 273 11.11 -20.25 -9.36
C THR A 273 9.94 -21.17 -9.68
N THR A 274 8.84 -20.60 -10.20
CA THR A 274 7.67 -21.38 -10.63
C THR A 274 8.02 -22.32 -11.79
N ILE A 275 8.76 -21.84 -12.79
CA ILE A 275 9.23 -22.67 -13.91
C ILE A 275 10.10 -23.84 -13.41
N LEU A 276 11.02 -23.59 -12.47
CA LEU A 276 11.86 -24.64 -11.88
C LEU A 276 11.03 -25.68 -11.10
N LEU A 277 10.04 -25.24 -10.33
CA LEU A 277 9.12 -26.13 -9.62
C LEU A 277 8.28 -26.97 -10.60
N CYS A 278 7.74 -26.35 -11.65
CA CYS A 278 7.01 -27.06 -12.70
C CYS A 278 7.90 -28.08 -13.41
N PHE A 279 9.15 -27.74 -13.69
CA PHE A 279 10.12 -28.65 -14.30
C PHE A 279 10.41 -29.86 -13.40
N PHE A 280 10.59 -29.64 -12.09
CA PHE A 280 10.80 -30.71 -11.14
C PHE A 280 9.56 -31.61 -11.00
N ALA A 281 8.36 -31.03 -10.93
CA ALA A 281 7.10 -31.77 -10.92
C ALA A 281 6.91 -32.60 -12.19
N PHE A 282 7.32 -32.08 -13.35
CA PHE A 282 7.27 -32.79 -14.63
C PHE A 282 8.20 -34.01 -14.64
N ILE A 283 9.44 -33.87 -14.16
CA ILE A 283 10.38 -34.99 -14.02
C ILE A 283 9.82 -36.05 -13.06
N LEU A 284 9.26 -35.63 -11.92
CA LEU A 284 8.66 -36.53 -10.95
C LEU A 284 7.48 -37.32 -11.55
N ALA A 285 6.62 -36.64 -12.32
CA ALA A 285 5.50 -37.26 -13.01
C ALA A 285 5.97 -38.29 -14.06
N ILE A 286 7.02 -37.99 -14.84
CA ILE A 286 7.64 -38.95 -15.77
C ILE A 286 8.18 -40.17 -15.02
N GLY A 287 8.86 -39.95 -13.88
CA GLY A 287 9.40 -41.04 -13.06
C GLY A 287 8.31 -41.96 -12.49
N LEU A 288 7.24 -41.38 -11.94
CA LEU A 288 6.05 -42.11 -11.47
C LEU A 288 5.35 -42.85 -12.62
N GLY A 289 5.23 -42.22 -13.78
CA GLY A 289 4.67 -42.82 -15.00
C GLY A 289 5.48 -44.02 -15.48
N PHE A 290 6.81 -43.92 -15.47
CA PHE A 290 7.69 -45.02 -15.85
C PHE A 290 7.60 -46.20 -14.88
N PHE A 291 7.52 -45.92 -13.57
CA PHE A 291 7.40 -46.95 -12.54
C PHE A 291 6.04 -47.68 -12.64
N THR A 292 4.94 -46.92 -12.73
CA THR A 292 3.58 -47.48 -12.89
C THR A 292 3.44 -48.28 -14.18
N THR A 293 4.01 -47.80 -15.29
CA THR A 293 4.06 -48.54 -16.56
C THR A 293 4.75 -49.89 -16.37
N ARG A 294 5.92 -49.94 -15.72
CA ARG A 294 6.61 -51.22 -15.48
C ARG A 294 5.86 -52.15 -14.54
N TRP A 295 5.19 -51.60 -13.53
CA TRP A 295 4.45 -52.35 -12.54
C TRP A 295 3.19 -53.02 -13.12
N VAL A 296 2.54 -52.38 -14.10
CA VAL A 296 1.31 -52.86 -14.74
C VAL A 296 1.57 -53.62 -16.05
N VAL A 297 2.45 -53.11 -16.92
CA VAL A 297 2.67 -53.69 -18.26
C VAL A 297 3.38 -55.05 -18.18
N LYS A 298 4.37 -55.22 -17.30
CA LYS A 298 5.15 -56.47 -17.21
C LYS A 298 4.30 -57.72 -16.88
N PRO A 299 3.36 -57.70 -15.93
CA PRO A 299 2.45 -58.83 -15.73
C PRO A 299 1.45 -59.02 -16.87
N ILE A 300 0.98 -57.94 -17.51
CA ILE A 300 0.10 -58.03 -18.71
C ILE A 300 0.84 -58.70 -19.88
N THR A 301 2.10 -58.34 -20.15
CA THR A 301 2.88 -58.93 -21.23
C THR A 301 3.15 -60.41 -21.00
N ARG A 302 3.33 -60.86 -19.75
CA ARG A 302 3.46 -62.30 -19.43
C ARG A 302 2.17 -63.07 -19.72
N LEU A 303 1.01 -62.49 -19.37
CA LEU A 303 -0.30 -63.04 -19.72
C LEU A 303 -0.49 -63.11 -21.24
N LEU A 304 -0.08 -62.07 -21.97
CA LEU A 304 -0.13 -62.02 -23.42
C LEU A 304 0.79 -63.06 -24.08
N GLU A 305 2.00 -63.25 -23.57
CA GLU A 305 2.95 -64.28 -24.04
C GLU A 305 2.40 -65.69 -23.81
N ALA A 306 1.83 -65.96 -22.62
CA ALA A 306 1.16 -67.22 -22.33
C ALA A 306 -0.05 -67.48 -23.26
N SER A 307 -0.83 -66.43 -23.56
CA SER A 307 -1.93 -66.51 -24.53
C SER A 307 -1.43 -66.80 -25.94
N LYS A 308 -0.35 -66.15 -26.39
CA LYS A 308 0.24 -66.41 -27.72
C LYS A 308 0.84 -67.81 -27.83
N ALA A 309 1.42 -68.34 -26.76
CA ALA A 309 1.92 -69.71 -26.73
C ALA A 309 0.77 -70.71 -26.94
N LEU A 310 -0.39 -70.50 -26.30
CA LEU A 310 -1.59 -71.31 -26.53
C LEU A 310 -2.14 -71.20 -27.96
N THR A 311 -2.10 -70.03 -28.57
CA THR A 311 -2.53 -69.85 -29.98
C THR A 311 -1.58 -70.52 -30.97
N LYS A 312 -0.25 -70.42 -30.77
CA LYS A 312 0.72 -71.14 -31.62
C LYS A 312 0.59 -72.65 -31.51
N MET A 313 0.24 -73.17 -30.33
CA MET A 313 -0.04 -74.60 -30.14
C MET A 313 -1.35 -75.04 -30.79
N SER A 314 -2.30 -74.14 -31.07
CA SER A 314 -3.50 -74.49 -31.85
C SER A 314 -3.26 -74.53 -33.36
N GLU A 315 -2.10 -74.05 -33.85
CA GLU A 315 -1.73 -74.06 -35.26
C GLU A 315 -0.80 -75.23 -35.64
N SER A 316 -0.20 -75.94 -34.67
CA SER A 316 0.66 -77.10 -34.93
C SER A 316 -0.13 -78.41 -34.86
N SER A 317 -0.17 -79.14 -35.98
CA SER A 317 -0.87 -80.43 -36.13
C SER A 317 -0.16 -81.64 -35.48
N ASP A 318 0.76 -81.42 -34.54
CA ASP A 318 1.47 -82.48 -33.81
C ASP A 318 1.15 -82.39 -32.32
N PHE A 319 0.09 -83.11 -31.91
CA PHE A 319 -0.36 -83.12 -30.53
C PHE A 319 0.34 -84.25 -29.75
N THR A 320 1.65 -84.10 -29.53
CA THR A 320 2.38 -84.95 -28.59
C THR A 320 2.74 -84.20 -27.31
N SER A 321 2.36 -84.84 -26.21
CA SER A 321 2.41 -84.38 -24.83
C SER A 321 3.84 -84.16 -24.31
N LYS A 322 4.19 -82.91 -23.90
CA LYS A 322 5.00 -82.63 -22.69
C LYS A 322 5.24 -81.15 -22.31
N GLU A 323 4.81 -80.16 -23.10
CA GLU A 323 5.18 -78.74 -22.86
C GLU A 323 4.15 -77.90 -22.08
N LEU A 324 3.16 -78.52 -21.42
CA LEU A 324 2.00 -77.81 -20.84
C LEU A 324 1.92 -77.78 -19.30
N ASP A 325 2.97 -78.14 -18.57
CA ASP A 325 2.97 -78.13 -17.09
C ASP A 325 3.27 -76.76 -16.45
N GLY A 326 3.41 -75.69 -17.24
CA GLY A 326 3.64 -74.35 -16.71
C GLY A 326 2.35 -73.64 -16.30
N GLU A 327 1.89 -73.78 -15.06
CA GLU A 327 0.87 -72.87 -14.54
C GLU A 327 1.41 -71.43 -14.52
N VAL A 328 0.67 -70.49 -15.13
CA VAL A 328 1.08 -69.07 -15.18
C VAL A 328 0.85 -68.42 -13.82
N GLU A 329 1.91 -68.30 -13.02
CA GLU A 329 1.86 -67.61 -11.73
C GLU A 329 2.18 -66.11 -11.90
N VAL A 330 1.20 -65.25 -11.63
CA VAL A 330 1.34 -63.78 -11.71
C VAL A 330 1.44 -63.21 -10.29
N GLN A 331 2.63 -62.76 -9.90
CA GLN A 331 2.82 -61.96 -8.67
C GLN A 331 2.66 -60.47 -8.97
N GLY A 332 1.81 -59.78 -8.22
CA GLY A 332 1.53 -58.35 -8.38
C GLY A 332 0.10 -57.97 -7.96
N VAL A 333 -0.56 -57.15 -8.79
CA VAL A 333 -1.94 -56.65 -8.59
C VAL A 333 -2.91 -57.83 -8.38
N LYS A 334 -3.69 -57.77 -7.30
CA LYS A 334 -4.56 -58.87 -6.83
C LYS A 334 -5.56 -59.31 -7.90
N GLU A 335 -6.08 -58.35 -8.65
CA GLU A 335 -7.03 -58.53 -9.75
C GLU A 335 -6.43 -59.27 -10.94
N LEU A 336 -5.14 -59.03 -11.27
CA LEU A 336 -4.44 -59.75 -12.34
C LEU A 336 -4.15 -61.21 -11.96
N GLY A 337 -3.93 -61.49 -10.67
CA GLY A 337 -3.81 -62.86 -10.16
C GLY A 337 -5.11 -63.67 -10.34
N LEU A 338 -6.27 -63.03 -10.09
CA LEU A 338 -7.58 -63.65 -10.31
C LEU A 338 -7.87 -63.91 -11.80
N LEU A 339 -7.41 -63.00 -12.68
CA LEU A 339 -7.53 -63.14 -14.13
C LEU A 339 -6.68 -64.31 -14.67
N ALA A 340 -5.46 -64.48 -14.15
CA ALA A 340 -4.59 -65.61 -14.53
C ALA A 340 -5.22 -66.97 -14.19
N GLN A 341 -5.89 -67.09 -13.03
CA GLN A 341 -6.63 -68.31 -12.66
C GLN A 341 -7.79 -68.60 -13.62
N SER A 342 -8.56 -67.57 -13.99
CA SER A 342 -9.68 -67.70 -14.94
C SER A 342 -9.19 -68.08 -16.34
N PHE A 343 -8.05 -67.53 -16.76
CA PHE A 343 -7.40 -67.87 -18.02
C PHE A 343 -7.00 -69.35 -18.09
N ASN A 344 -6.39 -69.88 -17.03
CA ASN A 344 -6.03 -71.31 -16.95
C ASN A 344 -7.25 -72.24 -17.00
N GLN A 345 -8.43 -71.77 -16.60
CA GLN A 345 -9.69 -72.50 -16.73
C GLN A 345 -10.23 -72.48 -18.18
N MET A 346 -10.17 -71.32 -18.85
CA MET A 346 -10.58 -71.19 -20.26
C MET A 346 -9.69 -71.99 -21.22
N ALA A 347 -8.37 -72.03 -20.99
CA ALA A 347 -7.45 -72.82 -21.80
C ALA A 347 -7.84 -74.32 -21.83
N ARG A 348 -8.32 -74.85 -20.70
CA ARG A 348 -8.85 -76.23 -20.62
C ARG A 348 -10.14 -76.41 -21.42
N GLN A 349 -10.97 -75.37 -21.52
CA GLN A 349 -12.23 -75.40 -22.24
C GLN A 349 -12.01 -75.27 -23.76
N LEU A 350 -11.04 -74.47 -24.20
CA LEU A 350 -10.64 -74.28 -25.60
C LEU A 350 -10.24 -75.61 -26.27
N ARG A 351 -9.53 -76.48 -25.53
CA ARG A 351 -9.18 -77.86 -25.95
C ARG A 351 -10.38 -78.67 -26.46
N SER A 352 -11.57 -78.43 -25.91
CA SER A 352 -12.80 -79.16 -26.29
C SER A 352 -13.47 -78.62 -27.56
N SER A 353 -13.23 -77.35 -27.92
CA SER A 353 -13.86 -76.69 -29.07
C SER A 353 -13.05 -76.84 -30.36
N PHE A 354 -11.72 -77.01 -30.28
CA PHE A 354 -10.86 -77.14 -31.46
C PHE A 354 -11.12 -78.39 -32.32
N VAL A 355 -11.64 -79.48 -31.74
CA VAL A 355 -12.02 -80.68 -32.50
C VAL A 355 -13.23 -80.43 -33.42
N ALA A 356 -14.02 -79.37 -33.17
CA ALA A 356 -15.25 -79.09 -33.90
C ALA A 356 -15.08 -78.11 -35.09
N LEU A 357 -14.00 -77.32 -35.14
CA LEU A 357 -13.85 -76.21 -36.09
C LEU A 357 -13.10 -76.58 -37.39
N GLU A 358 -12.40 -77.71 -37.43
CA GLU A 358 -11.49 -78.08 -38.53
C GLU A 358 -12.21 -78.51 -39.82
N GLN A 359 -13.53 -78.75 -39.76
CA GLN A 359 -14.31 -79.16 -40.93
C GLN A 359 -14.83 -78.00 -41.80
N THR A 360 -14.83 -76.75 -41.33
CA THR A 360 -15.64 -75.71 -41.98
C THR A 360 -14.86 -74.69 -42.82
N ASN A 361 -13.53 -74.61 -42.74
CA ASN A 361 -12.81 -73.39 -43.17
C ASN A 361 -11.92 -73.48 -44.43
N SER A 362 -11.86 -74.62 -45.14
CA SER A 362 -10.84 -74.85 -46.19
C SER A 362 -11.11 -74.19 -47.57
N SER A 363 -12.08 -73.28 -47.72
CA SER A 363 -12.58 -72.92 -49.07
C SER A 363 -12.66 -71.43 -49.43
N LEU A 364 -12.38 -70.45 -48.55
CA LEU A 364 -12.70 -69.05 -48.88
C LEU A 364 -11.53 -68.04 -48.99
N GLU A 365 -10.30 -68.38 -48.62
CA GLU A 365 -9.29 -67.33 -48.38
C GLU A 365 -8.41 -66.90 -49.55
N GLN A 366 -8.21 -67.70 -50.60
CA GLN A 366 -7.02 -67.45 -51.43
C GLN A 366 -7.13 -66.37 -52.53
N ARG A 367 -8.18 -65.55 -52.64
CA ARG A 367 -8.29 -64.68 -53.82
C ARG A 367 -8.88 -63.27 -53.70
N VAL A 368 -9.13 -62.75 -52.49
CA VAL A 368 -9.74 -61.40 -52.34
C VAL A 368 -8.90 -60.43 -51.47
N ALA A 369 -7.93 -60.88 -50.67
CA ALA A 369 -7.34 -60.03 -49.62
C ALA A 369 -6.25 -59.01 -50.05
N GLU A 370 -5.53 -59.19 -51.16
CA GLU A 370 -4.31 -58.38 -51.41
C GLU A 370 -4.54 -57.05 -52.17
N ARG A 371 -5.68 -56.87 -52.87
CA ARG A 371 -5.92 -55.65 -53.69
C ARG A 371 -6.84 -54.61 -53.03
N THR A 372 -7.47 -54.94 -51.91
CA THR A 372 -8.48 -54.09 -51.24
C THR A 372 -7.89 -53.21 -50.13
N ALA A 373 -6.74 -53.58 -49.56
CA ALA A 373 -6.17 -52.89 -48.39
C ALA A 373 -5.42 -51.58 -48.71
N GLU A 374 -4.80 -51.45 -49.89
CA GLU A 374 -4.00 -50.26 -50.21
C GLU A 374 -4.83 -49.04 -50.63
N LEU A 375 -6.04 -49.24 -51.20
CA LEU A 375 -6.94 -48.13 -51.54
C LEU A 375 -7.80 -47.67 -50.35
N GLU A 376 -8.16 -48.56 -49.43
CA GLU A 376 -8.96 -48.19 -48.25
C GLU A 376 -8.17 -47.36 -47.22
N VAL A 377 -6.85 -47.60 -47.08
CA VAL A 377 -6.03 -46.91 -46.07
C VAL A 377 -5.82 -45.43 -46.40
N ALA A 378 -5.57 -45.08 -47.66
CA ALA A 378 -5.41 -43.68 -48.09
C ALA A 378 -6.75 -42.91 -48.08
N GLU A 379 -7.86 -43.57 -48.42
CA GLU A 379 -9.20 -42.97 -48.34
C GLU A 379 -9.68 -42.79 -46.90
N ALA A 380 -9.38 -43.74 -46.01
CA ALA A 380 -9.67 -43.64 -44.58
C ALA A 380 -8.86 -42.54 -43.88
N GLU A 381 -7.59 -42.34 -44.27
CA GLU A 381 -6.72 -41.31 -43.68
C GLU A 381 -7.20 -39.89 -44.01
N LEU A 382 -7.61 -39.64 -45.26
CA LEU A 382 -8.20 -38.36 -45.68
C LEU A 382 -9.58 -38.12 -45.03
N ARG A 383 -10.42 -39.16 -44.91
CA ARG A 383 -11.70 -39.05 -44.18
C ARG A 383 -11.49 -38.78 -42.69
N ALA A 384 -10.49 -39.39 -42.06
CA ALA A 384 -10.14 -39.16 -40.66
C ALA A 384 -9.64 -37.72 -40.41
N LEU A 385 -8.83 -37.17 -41.33
CA LEU A 385 -8.35 -35.79 -41.27
C LEU A 385 -9.49 -34.76 -41.33
N PHE A 386 -10.44 -34.92 -42.26
CA PHE A 386 -11.60 -34.04 -42.34
C PHE A 386 -12.58 -34.24 -41.17
N ALA A 387 -12.79 -35.48 -40.71
CA ALA A 387 -13.64 -35.74 -39.54
C ALA A 387 -13.07 -35.15 -38.23
N ALA A 388 -11.75 -34.99 -38.13
CA ALA A 388 -11.08 -34.36 -36.99
C ALA A 388 -11.07 -32.82 -37.03
N MET A 389 -11.51 -32.18 -38.12
CA MET A 389 -11.60 -30.72 -38.22
C MET A 389 -12.87 -30.21 -37.54
N ASN A 390 -12.69 -29.29 -36.58
CA ASN A 390 -13.81 -28.68 -35.85
C ASN A 390 -14.45 -27.47 -36.57
N GLN A 391 -13.98 -27.12 -37.78
CA GLN A 391 -14.48 -26.00 -38.57
C GLN A 391 -15.52 -26.46 -39.59
N LEU A 392 -16.52 -25.63 -39.86
CA LEU A 392 -17.47 -25.80 -40.95
C LEU A 392 -16.88 -25.23 -42.23
N ILE A 393 -16.85 -26.03 -43.30
CA ILE A 393 -16.33 -25.60 -44.60
C ILE A 393 -17.41 -25.78 -45.66
N ILE A 394 -17.80 -24.67 -46.28
CA ILE A 394 -18.76 -24.64 -47.39
C ILE A 394 -18.15 -23.92 -48.60
N VAL A 395 -18.57 -24.28 -49.79
CA VAL A 395 -18.23 -23.62 -51.04
C VAL A 395 -19.51 -23.05 -51.63
N VAL A 396 -19.51 -21.75 -51.90
CA VAL A 396 -20.65 -21.02 -52.46
C VAL A 396 -20.25 -20.26 -53.72
N ASP A 397 -21.18 -20.12 -54.68
CA ASP A 397 -20.96 -19.30 -55.88
C ASP A 397 -21.18 -17.79 -55.62
N ALA A 398 -20.91 -16.96 -56.62
CA ALA A 398 -21.10 -15.51 -56.57
C ALA A 398 -22.55 -15.05 -56.29
N SER A 399 -23.54 -15.93 -56.52
CA SER A 399 -24.96 -15.70 -56.19
C SER A 399 -25.32 -16.18 -54.78
N GLY A 400 -24.36 -16.72 -54.03
CA GLY A 400 -24.56 -17.33 -52.71
C GLY A 400 -25.21 -18.70 -52.77
N ARG A 401 -25.10 -19.44 -53.89
CA ARG A 401 -25.60 -20.82 -53.98
C ARG A 401 -24.62 -21.79 -53.34
N TYR A 402 -25.09 -22.68 -52.47
CA TYR A 402 -24.27 -23.77 -51.92
C TYR A 402 -23.90 -24.77 -53.01
N LEU A 403 -22.61 -24.84 -53.35
CA LEU A 403 -22.07 -25.77 -54.34
C LEU A 403 -21.58 -27.06 -53.69
N LYS A 404 -20.91 -26.94 -52.53
CA LYS A 404 -20.32 -28.07 -51.82
C LYS A 404 -20.27 -27.79 -50.32
N ILE A 405 -20.45 -28.82 -49.51
CA ILE A 405 -20.25 -28.80 -48.06
C ILE A 405 -19.24 -29.90 -47.75
N ALA A 406 -18.15 -29.57 -47.07
CA ALA A 406 -17.20 -30.59 -46.62
C ALA A 406 -17.81 -31.34 -45.42
N PRO A 407 -17.51 -32.64 -45.22
CA PRO A 407 -18.01 -33.42 -44.09
C PRO A 407 -17.26 -33.08 -42.80
N THR A 408 -17.12 -31.79 -42.50
CA THR A 408 -16.36 -31.22 -41.37
C THR A 408 -17.35 -30.52 -40.44
N ASN A 409 -17.48 -31.02 -39.22
CA ASN A 409 -18.39 -30.51 -38.19
C ASN A 409 -19.78 -30.08 -38.70
N LEU A 410 -20.52 -31.01 -39.31
CA LEU A 410 -21.84 -30.78 -39.90
C LEU A 410 -22.90 -30.31 -38.90
N SER A 411 -22.67 -30.51 -37.59
CA SER A 411 -23.56 -30.03 -36.52
C SER A 411 -23.67 -28.49 -36.46
N LEU A 412 -22.74 -27.77 -37.10
CA LEU A 412 -22.75 -26.31 -37.18
C LEU A 412 -23.50 -25.78 -38.40
N LEU A 413 -24.09 -26.64 -39.24
CA LEU A 413 -24.94 -26.20 -40.36
C LEU A 413 -26.27 -25.67 -39.83
N TYR A 414 -26.78 -24.61 -40.46
CA TYR A 414 -28.10 -24.05 -40.16
C TYR A 414 -29.25 -25.02 -40.46
N LYS A 415 -29.06 -25.93 -41.43
CA LYS A 415 -29.99 -26.98 -41.84
C LYS A 415 -29.22 -28.21 -42.33
N PRO A 416 -29.86 -29.39 -42.45
CA PRO A 416 -29.23 -30.57 -43.05
C PRO A 416 -28.62 -30.27 -44.43
N ALA A 417 -27.46 -30.87 -44.73
CA ALA A 417 -26.70 -30.57 -45.93
C ALA A 417 -27.50 -30.81 -47.23
N GLU A 418 -28.39 -31.81 -47.23
CA GLU A 418 -29.26 -32.15 -48.35
C GLU A 418 -30.26 -31.04 -48.70
N GLU A 419 -30.64 -30.21 -47.72
CA GLU A 419 -31.54 -29.07 -47.91
C GLU A 419 -30.81 -27.79 -48.33
N LEU A 420 -29.49 -27.73 -48.10
CA LEU A 420 -28.67 -26.55 -48.38
C LEU A 420 -28.08 -26.59 -49.80
N ILE A 421 -27.58 -27.75 -50.25
CA ILE A 421 -26.93 -27.87 -51.56
C ILE A 421 -27.88 -27.46 -52.69
N GLY A 422 -27.41 -26.56 -53.55
CA GLY A 422 -28.16 -26.04 -54.68
C GLY A 422 -29.13 -24.90 -54.34
N LYS A 423 -29.34 -24.55 -53.05
CA LYS A 423 -30.11 -23.38 -52.63
C LYS A 423 -29.23 -22.13 -52.51
N THR A 424 -29.83 -20.95 -52.67
CA THR A 424 -29.15 -19.66 -52.49
C THR A 424 -29.33 -19.12 -51.07
N LEU A 425 -28.40 -18.29 -50.59
CA LEU A 425 -28.50 -17.64 -49.27
C LEU A 425 -29.84 -16.90 -49.07
N GLY A 426 -30.37 -16.26 -50.12
CA GLY A 426 -31.65 -15.54 -50.07
C GLY A 426 -32.89 -16.44 -49.94
N GLU A 427 -32.77 -17.73 -50.28
CA GLU A 427 -33.83 -18.73 -50.06
C GLU A 427 -33.78 -19.32 -48.65
N LEU A 428 -32.64 -19.21 -47.96
CA LEU A 428 -32.35 -19.91 -46.71
C LEU A 428 -32.38 -19.00 -45.48
N TYR A 429 -31.97 -17.73 -45.62
CA TYR A 429 -31.83 -16.78 -44.52
C TYR A 429 -32.78 -15.58 -44.68
N PRO A 430 -33.14 -14.88 -43.59
CA PRO A 430 -33.82 -13.60 -43.67
C PRO A 430 -33.07 -12.63 -44.59
N GLN A 431 -33.82 -11.81 -45.35
CA GLN A 431 -33.27 -10.98 -46.41
C GLN A 431 -32.09 -10.10 -45.95
N ALA A 432 -32.18 -9.48 -44.77
CA ALA A 432 -31.10 -8.68 -44.21
C ALA A 432 -29.81 -9.48 -43.94
N THR A 433 -29.93 -10.73 -43.49
CA THR A 433 -28.79 -11.62 -43.22
C THR A 433 -28.20 -12.14 -44.53
N ALA A 434 -29.05 -12.54 -45.47
CA ALA A 434 -28.62 -12.99 -46.79
C ALA A 434 -27.86 -11.91 -47.56
N ASP A 435 -28.38 -10.68 -47.58
CA ASP A 435 -27.75 -9.53 -48.23
C ASP A 435 -26.38 -9.22 -47.59
N ASN A 436 -26.28 -9.31 -46.26
CA ASN A 436 -25.01 -9.11 -45.56
C ASN A 436 -23.96 -10.16 -45.97
N PHE A 437 -24.33 -11.44 -45.98
CA PHE A 437 -23.42 -12.51 -46.40
C PHE A 437 -23.03 -12.40 -47.88
N LEU A 438 -23.97 -12.04 -48.77
CA LEU A 438 -23.70 -11.81 -50.18
C LEU A 438 -22.72 -10.65 -50.41
N ASN A 439 -22.83 -9.57 -49.62
CA ASN A 439 -21.89 -8.45 -49.71
C ASN A 439 -20.45 -8.89 -49.37
N HIS A 440 -20.28 -9.75 -48.35
CA HIS A 440 -18.96 -10.26 -48.01
C HIS A 440 -18.41 -11.26 -49.04
N ILE A 441 -19.26 -12.08 -49.65
CA ILE A 441 -18.88 -12.97 -50.77
C ILE A 441 -18.42 -12.15 -51.97
N ARG A 442 -19.20 -11.14 -52.38
CA ARG A 442 -18.84 -10.24 -53.48
C ARG A 442 -17.54 -9.50 -53.18
N ALA A 443 -17.38 -8.97 -51.97
CA ALA A 443 -16.13 -8.33 -51.56
C ALA A 443 -14.93 -9.26 -51.74
N ALA A 444 -15.01 -10.53 -51.30
CA ALA A 444 -13.92 -11.48 -51.45
C ALA A 444 -13.58 -11.80 -52.92
N LEU A 445 -14.59 -11.90 -53.79
CA LEU A 445 -14.42 -12.14 -55.23
C LEU A 445 -13.88 -10.91 -55.97
N ASP A 446 -14.40 -9.72 -55.66
CA ASP A 446 -13.98 -8.47 -56.30
C ASP A 446 -12.55 -8.09 -55.91
N THR A 447 -12.18 -8.27 -54.64
CA THR A 447 -10.83 -7.94 -54.16
C THR A 447 -9.83 -9.07 -54.33
N GLN A 448 -10.29 -10.28 -54.65
CA GLN A 448 -9.47 -11.51 -54.68
C GLN A 448 -8.68 -11.71 -53.37
N GLN A 449 -9.28 -11.36 -52.23
CA GLN A 449 -8.65 -11.44 -50.90
C GLN A 449 -9.60 -12.09 -49.90
N THR A 450 -9.03 -12.68 -48.84
CA THR A 450 -9.80 -13.26 -47.75
C THR A 450 -10.50 -12.18 -46.93
N VAL A 451 -11.82 -12.26 -46.83
CA VAL A 451 -12.66 -11.41 -45.97
C VAL A 451 -12.97 -12.16 -44.68
N ARG A 452 -12.71 -11.54 -43.52
CA ARG A 452 -13.02 -12.09 -42.21
C ARG A 452 -14.25 -11.42 -41.62
N ILE A 453 -15.17 -12.23 -41.09
CA ILE A 453 -16.42 -11.75 -40.52
C ILE A 453 -16.74 -12.48 -39.22
N GLU A 454 -17.48 -11.81 -38.35
CA GLU A 454 -18.15 -12.43 -37.20
C GLU A 454 -19.65 -12.24 -37.36
N TYR A 455 -20.44 -13.26 -37.07
CA TYR A 455 -21.89 -13.22 -37.17
C TYR A 455 -22.54 -14.22 -36.23
N ASP A 456 -23.78 -13.93 -35.84
CA ASP A 456 -24.60 -14.78 -34.99
C ASP A 456 -25.64 -15.52 -35.83
N LEU A 457 -25.82 -16.81 -35.55
CA LEU A 457 -26.92 -17.61 -36.09
C LEU A 457 -27.59 -18.39 -34.97
N THR A 458 -28.90 -18.57 -35.10
CA THR A 458 -29.66 -19.49 -34.24
C THR A 458 -29.73 -20.84 -34.94
N ILE A 459 -29.15 -21.87 -34.33
CA ILE A 459 -29.17 -23.27 -34.81
C ILE A 459 -29.82 -24.10 -33.70
N ASP A 460 -30.92 -24.81 -34.00
CA ASP A 460 -31.67 -25.64 -33.02
C ASP A 460 -31.99 -24.89 -31.70
N ASP A 461 -32.56 -23.68 -31.81
CA ASP A 461 -32.88 -22.77 -30.69
C ASP A 461 -31.69 -22.31 -29.82
N ARG A 462 -30.45 -22.55 -30.28
CA ARG A 462 -29.22 -22.08 -29.65
C ARG A 462 -28.59 -20.95 -30.47
N GLU A 463 -28.28 -19.83 -29.83
CA GLU A 463 -27.42 -18.80 -30.44
C GLU A 463 -25.97 -19.28 -30.49
N VAL A 464 -25.41 -19.26 -31.69
CA VAL A 464 -24.03 -19.62 -32.00
C VAL A 464 -23.36 -18.42 -32.67
N CYS A 465 -22.25 -17.96 -32.08
CA CYS A 465 -21.42 -16.91 -32.65
C CYS A 465 -20.32 -17.56 -33.50
N PHE A 466 -20.27 -17.22 -34.78
CA PHE A 466 -19.28 -17.70 -35.72
C PHE A 466 -18.21 -16.65 -35.99
N ALA A 467 -16.96 -17.07 -36.06
CA ALA A 467 -15.92 -16.38 -36.82
C ALA A 467 -15.71 -17.12 -38.13
N ALA A 468 -15.77 -16.40 -39.25
CA ALA A 468 -15.60 -16.98 -40.57
C ALA A 468 -14.58 -16.23 -41.42
N SER A 469 -13.92 -17.00 -42.29
CA SER A 469 -13.05 -16.50 -43.35
C SER A 469 -13.59 -16.93 -44.70
N ILE A 470 -13.83 -15.97 -45.57
CA ILE A 470 -14.35 -16.15 -46.92
C ILE A 470 -13.21 -15.85 -47.88
N SER A 471 -12.77 -16.84 -48.67
CA SER A 471 -11.64 -16.70 -49.60
C SER A 471 -12.06 -17.12 -51.02
N PRO A 472 -11.56 -16.43 -52.07
CA PRO A 472 -11.81 -16.87 -53.44
C PRO A 472 -11.21 -18.27 -53.68
N LEU A 473 -12.00 -19.16 -54.27
CA LEU A 473 -11.58 -20.51 -54.69
C LEU A 473 -11.43 -20.57 -56.21
N THR A 474 -12.33 -19.90 -56.93
CA THR A 474 -12.29 -19.68 -58.39
C THR A 474 -12.74 -18.25 -58.67
N GLU A 475 -12.79 -17.85 -59.95
CA GLU A 475 -13.32 -16.53 -60.35
C GLU A 475 -14.80 -16.34 -59.99
N GLU A 476 -15.57 -17.43 -59.82
CA GLU A 476 -17.02 -17.38 -59.56
C GLU A 476 -17.45 -18.03 -58.25
N SER A 477 -16.51 -18.52 -57.43
CA SER A 477 -16.84 -19.24 -56.19
C SER A 477 -15.87 -18.94 -55.05
N VAL A 478 -16.39 -18.93 -53.83
CA VAL A 478 -15.60 -18.76 -52.60
C VAL A 478 -15.68 -19.99 -51.71
N ILE A 479 -14.60 -20.22 -50.96
CA ILE A 479 -14.59 -21.12 -49.80
C ILE A 479 -14.86 -20.30 -48.54
N TRP A 480 -15.79 -20.79 -47.72
CA TRP A 480 -16.19 -20.17 -46.47
C TRP A 480 -15.89 -21.15 -45.34
N VAL A 481 -14.94 -20.76 -44.49
CA VAL A 481 -14.51 -21.54 -43.33
C VAL A 481 -15.01 -20.84 -42.08
N ALA A 482 -15.94 -21.45 -41.36
CA ALA A 482 -16.54 -20.91 -40.15
C ALA A 482 -16.21 -21.80 -38.95
N HIS A 483 -16.01 -21.19 -37.78
CA HIS A 483 -15.86 -21.94 -36.53
C HIS A 483 -16.60 -21.25 -35.38
N ASP A 484 -17.11 -22.05 -34.45
CA ASP A 484 -17.84 -21.60 -33.28
C ASP A 484 -16.87 -20.92 -32.29
N ILE A 485 -17.17 -19.67 -31.93
CA ILE A 485 -16.45 -18.87 -30.94
C ILE A 485 -17.32 -18.50 -29.73
N THR A 486 -18.48 -19.15 -29.57
CA THR A 486 -19.47 -18.85 -28.53
C THR A 486 -18.87 -18.96 -27.13
N GLU A 487 -18.14 -20.03 -26.83
CA GLU A 487 -17.49 -20.20 -25.51
C GLU A 487 -16.40 -19.15 -25.28
N GLN A 488 -15.63 -18.80 -26.31
CA GLN A 488 -14.59 -17.79 -26.23
C GLN A 488 -15.18 -16.40 -25.93
N LYS A 489 -16.25 -15.99 -26.61
CA LYS A 489 -16.94 -14.72 -26.36
C LYS A 489 -17.59 -14.68 -24.98
N ARG A 490 -18.19 -15.79 -24.53
CA ARG A 490 -18.72 -15.91 -23.15
C ARG A 490 -17.61 -15.75 -22.12
N ALA A 491 -16.48 -16.44 -22.28
CA ALA A 491 -15.33 -16.30 -21.38
C ALA A 491 -14.75 -14.88 -21.34
N GLU A 492 -14.66 -14.22 -22.50
CA GLU A 492 -14.19 -12.83 -22.59
C GLU A 492 -15.13 -11.85 -21.87
N SER A 493 -16.44 -12.02 -22.04
CA SER A 493 -17.46 -11.17 -21.39
C SER A 493 -17.42 -11.30 -19.86
N VAL A 494 -17.32 -12.53 -19.34
CA VAL A 494 -17.17 -12.82 -17.91
C VAL A 494 -15.89 -12.18 -17.36
N ARG A 495 -14.77 -12.30 -18.09
CA ARG A 495 -13.49 -11.69 -17.68
C ARG A 495 -13.59 -10.16 -17.61
N ARG A 496 -14.21 -9.54 -18.62
CA ARG A 496 -14.41 -8.08 -18.68
C ARG A 496 -15.29 -7.59 -17.55
N GLN A 497 -16.34 -8.33 -17.20
CA GLN A 497 -17.22 -8.01 -16.08
C GLN A 497 -16.49 -8.13 -14.73
N ARG A 498 -15.72 -9.21 -14.51
CA ARG A 498 -14.89 -9.39 -13.31
C ARG A 498 -13.86 -8.26 -13.14
N GLN A 499 -13.22 -7.84 -14.24
CA GLN A 499 -12.26 -6.72 -14.21
C GLN A 499 -12.93 -5.38 -13.82
N LYS A 500 -14.13 -5.10 -14.33
CA LYS A 500 -14.91 -3.92 -13.92
C LYS A 500 -15.26 -3.95 -12.42
N GLN A 501 -15.61 -5.12 -11.89
CA GLN A 501 -15.93 -5.28 -10.47
C GLN A 501 -14.71 -5.00 -9.56
N LEU A 502 -13.54 -5.54 -9.93
CA LEU A 502 -12.28 -5.29 -9.24
C LEU A 502 -11.88 -3.81 -9.22
N LEU A 503 -12.02 -3.12 -10.36
CA LEU A 503 -11.78 -1.68 -10.47
C LEU A 503 -12.69 -0.87 -9.54
N LYS A 504 -13.97 -1.25 -9.43
CA LYS A 504 -14.93 -0.62 -8.51
C LYS A 504 -14.50 -0.79 -7.05
N HIS A 505 -14.14 -2.01 -6.64
CA HIS A 505 -13.68 -2.28 -5.27
C HIS A 505 -12.42 -1.46 -4.93
N ASN A 506 -11.42 -1.45 -5.81
CA ASN A 506 -10.17 -0.72 -5.58
C ASN A 506 -10.40 0.81 -5.49
N THR A 507 -11.26 1.37 -6.35
CA THR A 507 -11.58 2.81 -6.32
C THR A 507 -12.16 3.23 -4.96
N VAL A 508 -13.03 2.41 -4.36
CA VAL A 508 -13.61 2.68 -3.04
C VAL A 508 -12.54 2.61 -1.95
N LEU A 509 -11.67 1.60 -1.98
CA LEU A 509 -10.57 1.49 -1.01
C LEU A 509 -9.63 2.70 -1.06
N VAL A 510 -9.27 3.17 -2.26
CA VAL A 510 -8.42 4.36 -2.42
C VAL A 510 -9.14 5.61 -1.91
N LYS A 511 -10.45 5.75 -2.14
CA LYS A 511 -11.24 6.87 -1.63
C LYS A 511 -11.25 6.87 -0.10
N LEU A 512 -11.52 5.73 0.52
CA LEU A 512 -11.50 5.59 1.98
C LEU A 512 -10.10 5.87 2.53
N ALA A 513 -9.06 5.25 1.98
CA ALA A 513 -7.67 5.47 2.39
C ALA A 513 -7.19 6.92 2.23
N ARG A 514 -7.87 7.77 1.45
CA ARG A 514 -7.59 9.21 1.34
C ARG A 514 -8.46 10.07 2.26
N ASN A 515 -9.43 9.47 2.97
CA ASN A 515 -10.28 10.22 3.86
C ASN A 515 -9.49 10.72 5.07
N LYS A 516 -9.67 12.00 5.39
CA LYS A 516 -9.01 12.64 6.52
C LYS A 516 -9.45 12.04 7.86
N ALA A 517 -10.65 11.47 7.95
CA ALA A 517 -11.16 10.82 9.17
C ALA A 517 -10.25 9.68 9.64
N LEU A 518 -9.72 8.88 8.71
CA LEU A 518 -8.82 7.75 9.00
C LEU A 518 -7.49 8.15 9.66
N TYR A 519 -7.03 9.39 9.49
CA TYR A 519 -5.73 9.85 10.03
C TYR A 519 -5.84 10.95 11.09
N ARG A 520 -7.03 11.49 11.33
CA ARG A 520 -7.28 12.57 12.30
C ARG A 520 -7.73 12.06 13.68
N GLY A 521 -7.70 10.74 13.91
CA GLY A 521 -8.06 10.13 15.19
C GLY A 521 -9.56 10.11 15.52
N ASP A 522 -10.43 10.54 14.59
CA ASP A 522 -11.89 10.43 14.74
C ASP A 522 -12.37 9.04 14.30
N LEU A 523 -12.23 8.07 15.21
CA LEU A 523 -12.57 6.67 14.97
C LEU A 523 -14.03 6.50 14.56
N GLN A 524 -14.98 7.21 15.20
CA GLN A 524 -16.40 7.03 14.93
C GLN A 524 -16.77 7.44 13.51
N VAL A 525 -16.24 8.56 13.03
CA VAL A 525 -16.46 9.01 11.65
C VAL A 525 -15.85 8.03 10.65
N ALA A 526 -14.63 7.53 10.93
CA ALA A 526 -13.97 6.56 10.07
C ALA A 526 -14.78 5.25 9.96
N LEU A 527 -15.31 4.73 11.08
CA LEU A 527 -16.12 3.51 11.08
C LEU A 527 -17.39 3.66 10.25
N ARG A 528 -18.10 4.77 10.37
CA ARG A 528 -19.32 5.06 9.59
C ARG A 528 -19.08 5.02 8.09
N GLU A 529 -18.02 5.68 7.63
CA GLU A 529 -17.71 5.70 6.21
C GLU A 529 -17.31 4.32 5.68
N ILE A 530 -16.61 3.52 6.50
CA ILE A 530 -16.20 2.17 6.16
C ILE A 530 -17.40 1.23 6.07
N THR A 531 -18.32 1.25 7.05
CA THR A 531 -19.53 0.42 7.06
C THR A 531 -20.48 0.78 5.90
N GLU A 532 -20.69 2.08 5.63
CA GLU A 532 -21.43 2.55 4.46
C GLU A 532 -20.82 2.04 3.15
N ALA A 533 -19.51 2.23 2.99
CA ALA A 533 -18.80 1.82 1.79
C ALA A 533 -18.84 0.30 1.59
N ALA A 534 -18.75 -0.49 2.66
CA ALA A 534 -18.89 -1.94 2.62
C ALA A 534 -20.25 -2.36 2.06
N ALA A 535 -21.34 -1.89 2.68
CA ALA A 535 -22.70 -2.26 2.30
C ALA A 535 -23.06 -1.81 0.88
N HIS A 536 -22.67 -0.60 0.48
CA HIS A 536 -22.92 -0.08 -0.87
C HIS A 536 -22.10 -0.78 -1.95
N THR A 537 -20.84 -1.14 -1.66
CA THR A 537 -19.95 -1.74 -2.65
C THR A 537 -20.30 -3.19 -2.90
N LEU A 538 -20.47 -3.97 -1.84
CA LEU A 538 -20.83 -5.39 -1.91
C LEU A 538 -22.32 -5.63 -2.16
N GLN A 539 -23.11 -4.57 -2.10
CA GLN A 539 -24.55 -4.61 -2.26
C GLN A 539 -25.24 -5.53 -1.23
N THR A 540 -24.81 -5.44 0.03
CA THR A 540 -25.39 -6.19 1.15
C THR A 540 -26.33 -5.32 1.98
N GLU A 541 -27.12 -5.95 2.85
CA GLU A 541 -28.13 -5.23 3.63
C GLU A 541 -27.55 -4.55 4.87
N LYS A 542 -26.57 -5.19 5.53
CA LYS A 542 -25.89 -4.64 6.70
C LYS A 542 -24.38 -4.74 6.59
N ALA A 543 -23.70 -3.77 7.18
CA ALA A 543 -22.29 -3.84 7.50
C ALA A 543 -22.04 -3.23 8.89
N GLY A 544 -21.25 -3.87 9.73
CA GLY A 544 -20.96 -3.40 11.08
C GLY A 544 -19.50 -3.52 11.46
N ALA A 545 -19.03 -2.59 12.28
CA ALA A 545 -17.72 -2.57 12.90
C ALA A 545 -17.86 -2.83 14.41
N TRP A 546 -17.23 -3.91 14.85
CA TRP A 546 -17.29 -4.37 16.23
C TRP A 546 -15.87 -4.46 16.80
N LEU A 547 -15.61 -3.86 17.95
CA LEU A 547 -14.31 -3.92 18.60
C LEU A 547 -14.40 -4.64 19.95
N TYR A 548 -13.30 -5.28 20.36
CA TYR A 548 -13.22 -5.86 21.69
C TYR A 548 -13.25 -4.77 22.76
N ASP A 549 -13.84 -5.10 23.92
CA ASP A 549 -13.62 -4.33 25.14
C ASP A 549 -12.18 -4.52 25.65
N GLU A 550 -11.77 -3.71 26.64
CA GLU A 550 -10.40 -3.74 27.19
C GLU A 550 -10.00 -5.12 27.73
N THR A 551 -10.97 -5.90 28.24
CA THR A 551 -10.73 -7.25 28.78
C THR A 551 -10.78 -8.35 27.72
N ARG A 552 -11.16 -8.00 26.48
CA ARG A 552 -11.45 -8.92 25.37
C ARG A 552 -12.48 -10.00 25.71
N SER A 553 -13.36 -9.70 26.66
CA SER A 553 -14.45 -10.58 27.08
C SER A 553 -15.67 -10.47 26.17
N LYS A 554 -15.81 -9.36 25.42
CA LYS A 554 -16.94 -9.11 24.52
C LYS A 554 -16.57 -8.25 23.32
N LEU A 555 -17.31 -8.41 22.23
CA LEU A 555 -17.33 -7.50 21.09
C LEU A 555 -18.45 -6.48 21.27
N GLN A 556 -18.15 -5.20 21.06
CA GLN A 556 -19.10 -4.10 21.11
C GLN A 556 -19.25 -3.47 19.72
N CYS A 557 -20.50 -3.31 19.29
CA CYS A 557 -20.84 -2.65 18.04
C CYS A 557 -20.61 -1.14 18.18
N LEU A 558 -19.60 -0.62 17.50
CA LEU A 558 -19.33 0.81 17.47
C LEU A 558 -20.09 1.51 16.34
N ASP A 559 -20.30 0.81 15.22
CA ASP A 559 -21.18 1.28 14.16
C ASP A 559 -21.74 0.09 13.37
N GLN A 560 -23.02 0.19 12.98
CA GLN A 560 -23.65 -0.75 12.08
C GLN A 560 -24.56 0.00 11.13
N PHE A 561 -24.24 -0.05 9.85
CA PHE A 561 -24.99 0.58 8.78
C PHE A 561 -25.97 -0.41 8.14
N ARG A 562 -27.21 0.04 7.94
CA ARG A 562 -28.24 -0.66 7.19
C ARG A 562 -28.57 0.08 5.90
N ARG A 563 -28.44 -0.61 4.77
CA ARG A 563 -28.54 0.00 3.45
C ARG A 563 -29.98 0.37 3.06
N SER A 564 -30.96 -0.47 3.36
CA SER A 564 -32.36 -0.27 2.97
C SER A 564 -32.96 1.04 3.48
N ASN A 565 -32.59 1.48 4.68
CA ASN A 565 -33.10 2.68 5.33
C ASN A 565 -32.03 3.74 5.63
N GLN A 566 -30.77 3.52 5.24
CA GLN A 566 -29.62 4.40 5.47
C GLN A 566 -29.44 4.79 6.95
N GLN A 567 -29.65 3.84 7.87
CA GLN A 567 -29.52 4.09 9.31
C GLN A 567 -28.26 3.47 9.90
N HIS A 568 -27.70 4.16 10.89
CA HIS A 568 -26.64 3.67 11.74
C HIS A 568 -27.17 3.31 13.13
N SER A 569 -26.70 2.19 13.68
CA SER A 569 -26.93 1.76 15.06
C SER A 569 -25.62 1.45 15.77
N GLN A 570 -25.61 1.50 17.11
CA GLN A 570 -24.44 1.24 17.95
C GLN A 570 -24.87 0.64 19.30
N GLY A 571 -23.94 0.03 20.03
CA GLY A 571 -24.11 -0.38 21.43
C GLY A 571 -24.59 -1.80 21.65
N ALA A 572 -24.80 -2.60 20.60
CA ALA A 572 -25.01 -4.04 20.75
C ALA A 572 -23.72 -4.73 21.23
N GLU A 573 -23.84 -5.81 21.99
CA GLU A 573 -22.71 -6.53 22.57
C GLU A 573 -22.85 -8.04 22.37
N ILE A 574 -21.72 -8.72 22.16
CA ILE A 574 -21.62 -10.18 21.99
C ILE A 574 -20.51 -10.68 22.92
N ALA A 575 -20.85 -11.50 23.92
CA ALA A 575 -19.87 -12.00 24.89
C ALA A 575 -19.11 -13.22 24.34
N ALA A 576 -17.79 -13.22 24.49
CA ALA A 576 -16.92 -14.29 24.00
C ALA A 576 -17.21 -15.66 24.64
N ALA A 577 -17.64 -15.65 25.92
CA ALA A 577 -17.97 -16.86 26.66
C ALA A 577 -19.19 -17.61 26.10
N ASP A 578 -20.10 -16.89 25.44
CA ASP A 578 -21.34 -17.47 24.88
C ASP A 578 -21.11 -18.08 23.49
N TYR A 579 -20.03 -17.69 22.79
CA TYR A 579 -19.75 -18.06 21.40
C TYR A 579 -18.28 -18.48 21.15
N PRO A 580 -17.75 -19.50 21.87
CA PRO A 580 -16.33 -19.84 21.83
C PRO A 580 -15.82 -20.29 20.45
N ASP A 581 -16.63 -20.98 19.65
CA ASP A 581 -16.22 -21.45 18.31
C ASP A 581 -16.06 -20.26 17.35
N TYR A 582 -16.96 -19.28 17.42
CA TYR A 582 -16.88 -18.05 16.61
C TYR A 582 -15.65 -17.21 16.97
N PHE A 583 -15.41 -16.98 18.26
CA PHE A 583 -14.27 -16.18 18.70
C PHE A 583 -12.93 -16.88 18.40
N ARG A 584 -12.85 -18.21 18.49
CA ARG A 584 -11.68 -18.96 18.03
C ARG A 584 -11.47 -18.80 16.52
N ALA A 585 -12.53 -18.90 15.73
CA ALA A 585 -12.45 -18.73 14.29
C ALA A 585 -11.96 -17.32 13.90
N LEU A 586 -12.40 -16.27 14.59
CA LEU A 586 -11.94 -14.88 14.39
C LEU A 586 -10.43 -14.74 14.65
N GLU A 587 -9.89 -15.44 15.66
CA GLU A 587 -8.46 -15.39 15.96
C GLU A 587 -7.61 -16.16 14.94
N GLU A 588 -8.11 -17.28 14.43
CA GLU A 588 -7.38 -18.15 13.50
C GLU A 588 -7.45 -17.66 12.04
N HIS A 589 -8.54 -17.01 11.64
CA HIS A 589 -8.80 -16.69 10.24
C HIS A 589 -8.76 -15.18 9.98
N ARG A 590 -8.29 -14.78 8.79
CA ARG A 590 -8.38 -13.38 8.35
C ARG A 590 -9.81 -12.99 7.99
N THR A 591 -10.55 -13.94 7.42
CA THR A 591 -11.96 -13.80 7.06
C THR A 591 -12.72 -15.08 7.36
N ILE A 592 -13.92 -14.95 7.91
CA ILE A 592 -14.92 -16.01 8.04
C ILE A 592 -15.97 -15.76 6.96
N CYS A 593 -15.98 -16.63 5.96
CA CYS A 593 -16.96 -16.62 4.89
C CYS A 593 -17.97 -17.72 5.17
N ALA A 594 -19.19 -17.36 5.56
CA ALA A 594 -20.29 -18.29 5.80
C ALA A 594 -21.42 -17.99 4.81
N ASP A 595 -21.48 -18.78 3.73
CA ASP A 595 -22.53 -18.71 2.71
C ASP A 595 -23.90 -19.09 3.31
N ASP A 596 -23.91 -19.98 4.30
CA ASP A 596 -25.04 -20.25 5.20
C ASP A 596 -24.61 -20.00 6.65
N ALA A 597 -24.95 -18.82 7.15
CA ALA A 597 -24.55 -18.36 8.48
C ALA A 597 -25.18 -19.18 9.63
N LEU A 598 -26.31 -19.86 9.37
CA LEU A 598 -27.05 -20.61 10.38
C LEU A 598 -26.47 -22.01 10.60
N SER A 599 -25.85 -22.60 9.58
CA SER A 599 -25.31 -23.97 9.64
C SER A 599 -23.77 -24.05 9.67
N ASP A 600 -23.05 -22.99 9.29
CA ASP A 600 -21.57 -22.97 9.29
C ASP A 600 -21.02 -23.22 10.70
N ILE A 601 -20.08 -24.17 10.81
CA ILE A 601 -19.52 -24.60 12.10
C ILE A 601 -18.89 -23.44 12.90
N ARG A 602 -18.42 -22.39 12.23
CA ARG A 602 -17.77 -21.22 12.84
C ARG A 602 -18.77 -20.18 13.33
N THR A 603 -19.99 -20.15 12.78
CA THR A 603 -20.96 -19.07 13.05
C THR A 603 -22.29 -19.57 13.62
N ARG A 604 -22.56 -20.88 13.58
CA ARG A 604 -23.81 -21.50 14.05
C ARG A 604 -24.18 -21.20 15.51
N GLU A 605 -23.22 -20.89 16.37
CA GLU A 605 -23.50 -20.49 17.77
C GLU A 605 -24.27 -19.16 17.84
N LEU A 606 -24.09 -18.29 16.83
CA LEU A 606 -24.81 -17.02 16.69
C LEU A 606 -26.20 -17.19 16.02
N ALA A 607 -26.54 -18.39 15.52
CA ALA A 607 -27.71 -18.62 14.68
C ALA A 607 -29.03 -18.24 15.39
N GLU A 608 -29.30 -18.80 16.57
CA GLU A 608 -30.55 -18.57 17.30
C GLU A 608 -30.59 -17.21 18.01
N SER A 609 -29.46 -16.79 18.56
CA SER A 609 -29.37 -15.62 19.45
C SER A 609 -29.22 -14.30 18.70
N TYR A 610 -28.52 -14.27 17.56
CA TYR A 610 -28.25 -13.06 16.80
C TYR A 610 -28.79 -13.13 15.37
N PHE A 611 -28.38 -14.11 14.56
CA PHE A 611 -28.72 -14.11 13.13
C PHE A 611 -30.20 -14.28 12.84
N THR A 612 -30.91 -15.12 13.59
CA THR A 612 -32.37 -15.30 13.42
C THR A 612 -33.13 -14.02 13.73
N GLN A 613 -32.74 -13.28 14.78
CA GLN A 613 -33.34 -12.00 15.13
C GLN A 613 -32.99 -10.91 14.10
N ALA A 614 -31.77 -10.95 13.57
CA ALA A 614 -31.26 -9.98 12.62
C ALA A 614 -31.66 -10.27 11.16
N GLY A 615 -32.23 -11.46 10.88
CA GLY A 615 -32.60 -11.95 9.54
C GLY A 615 -31.42 -12.35 8.66
N THR A 616 -30.26 -12.63 9.25
CA THR A 616 -29.01 -12.86 8.51
C THR A 616 -28.93 -14.29 7.99
N LEU A 617 -28.79 -14.45 6.67
CA LEU A 617 -28.69 -15.76 6.01
C LEU A 617 -27.25 -16.10 5.63
N SER A 618 -26.45 -15.10 5.28
CA SER A 618 -25.04 -15.26 4.90
C SER A 618 -24.23 -14.12 5.52
N THR A 619 -23.03 -14.43 6.02
CA THR A 619 -22.15 -13.43 6.63
C THR A 619 -20.72 -13.54 6.10
N LEU A 620 -20.06 -12.39 6.00
CA LEU A 620 -18.64 -12.26 5.72
C LEU A 620 -18.03 -11.40 6.82
N ASP A 621 -17.28 -12.04 7.71
CA ASP A 621 -16.65 -11.41 8.86
C ASP A 621 -15.14 -11.28 8.61
N ALA A 622 -14.62 -10.07 8.63
CA ALA A 622 -13.20 -9.77 8.43
C ALA A 622 -12.57 -9.30 9.74
N ALA A 623 -11.59 -10.06 10.24
CA ALA A 623 -10.92 -9.76 11.50
C ALA A 623 -10.07 -8.48 11.40
N VAL A 624 -10.30 -7.53 12.30
CA VAL A 624 -9.50 -6.31 12.46
C VAL A 624 -8.30 -6.66 13.34
N ARG A 625 -7.08 -6.50 12.83
CA ARG A 625 -5.85 -6.90 13.54
C ARG A 625 -4.92 -5.72 13.75
N LEU A 626 -4.43 -5.56 14.97
CA LEU A 626 -3.45 -4.54 15.35
C LEU A 626 -2.33 -5.23 16.15
N GLY A 627 -1.07 -5.03 15.75
CA GLY A 627 0.07 -5.67 16.42
C GLY A 627 0.07 -7.21 16.39
N GLY A 628 -0.62 -7.83 15.42
CA GLY A 628 -0.77 -9.29 15.33
C GLY A 628 -1.92 -9.88 16.16
N GLN A 629 -2.62 -9.05 16.93
CA GLN A 629 -3.75 -9.44 17.77
C GLN A 629 -5.08 -8.99 17.15
N THR A 630 -6.13 -9.81 17.27
CA THR A 630 -7.47 -9.45 16.79
C THR A 630 -8.12 -8.45 17.74
N VAL A 631 -8.33 -7.21 17.29
CA VAL A 631 -8.92 -6.12 18.08
C VAL A 631 -10.39 -5.87 17.75
N GLY A 632 -10.91 -6.52 16.71
CA GLY A 632 -12.31 -6.44 16.33
C GLY A 632 -12.64 -7.21 15.07
N VAL A 633 -13.80 -6.93 14.49
CA VAL A 633 -14.32 -7.56 13.29
C VAL A 633 -15.19 -6.58 12.50
N ILE A 634 -15.06 -6.63 11.17
CA ILE A 634 -16.02 -6.03 10.23
C ILE A 634 -16.96 -7.13 9.75
N CYS A 635 -18.23 -7.03 10.11
CA CYS A 635 -19.27 -7.99 9.76
C CYS A 635 -20.07 -7.46 8.57
N ILE A 636 -20.24 -8.26 7.52
CA ILE A 636 -21.03 -7.91 6.35
C ILE A 636 -22.10 -8.96 6.16
N GLU A 637 -23.36 -8.56 6.27
CA GLU A 637 -24.48 -9.49 6.40
C GLU A 637 -25.47 -9.33 5.24
N GLN A 638 -25.82 -10.47 4.61
CA GLN A 638 -26.88 -10.57 3.63
C GLN A 638 -28.17 -11.08 4.30
N VAL A 639 -29.27 -10.39 4.01
CA VAL A 639 -30.63 -10.69 4.49
C VAL A 639 -31.48 -11.10 3.28
N GLU A 640 -32.57 -11.82 3.53
CA GLU A 640 -33.61 -12.25 2.57
C GLU A 640 -33.21 -13.34 1.57
N THR A 641 -32.00 -13.25 0.98
CA THR A 641 -31.51 -14.24 0.01
C THR A 641 -30.13 -14.76 0.40
N PRO A 642 -29.87 -16.08 0.32
CA PRO A 642 -28.52 -16.63 0.50
C PRO A 642 -27.55 -16.02 -0.53
N ARG A 643 -26.29 -15.85 -0.11
CA ARG A 643 -25.21 -15.33 -0.95
C ARG A 643 -23.97 -16.19 -0.79
N ASN A 644 -23.36 -16.54 -1.93
CA ASN A 644 -22.03 -17.13 -1.95
C ASN A 644 -20.98 -16.04 -2.07
N TRP A 645 -20.00 -16.00 -1.16
CA TRP A 645 -18.97 -14.96 -1.18
C TRP A 645 -17.78 -15.35 -2.03
N THR A 646 -17.45 -14.49 -2.98
CA THR A 646 -16.27 -14.66 -3.83
C THR A 646 -14.98 -14.31 -3.10
N VAL A 647 -13.85 -14.85 -3.57
CA VAL A 647 -12.52 -14.53 -3.03
C VAL A 647 -12.22 -13.03 -3.13
N GLU A 648 -12.70 -12.36 -4.18
CA GLU A 648 -12.58 -10.91 -4.33
C GLU A 648 -13.30 -10.12 -3.24
N GLU A 649 -14.48 -10.57 -2.83
CA GLU A 649 -15.27 -9.92 -1.79
C GLU A 649 -14.66 -10.14 -0.41
N GLN A 650 -14.14 -11.35 -0.15
CA GLN A 650 -13.36 -11.65 1.04
C GLN A 650 -12.12 -10.74 1.14
N ASN A 651 -11.37 -10.58 0.05
CA ASN A 651 -10.22 -9.69 0.00
C ASN A 651 -10.58 -8.21 0.21
N PHE A 652 -11.71 -7.78 -0.34
CA PHE A 652 -12.22 -6.42 -0.14
C PHE A 652 -12.59 -6.19 1.33
N ALA A 653 -13.37 -7.09 1.95
CA ALA A 653 -13.73 -7.00 3.37
C ALA A 653 -12.49 -7.00 4.28
N ALA A 654 -11.50 -7.84 3.98
CA ALA A 654 -10.24 -7.86 4.72
C ALA A 654 -9.45 -6.55 4.58
N SER A 655 -9.48 -5.91 3.40
CA SER A 655 -8.85 -4.60 3.20
C SER A 655 -9.57 -3.49 3.97
N LEU A 656 -10.89 -3.59 4.15
CA LEU A 656 -11.64 -2.67 5.02
C LEU A 656 -11.27 -2.85 6.49
N ALA A 657 -11.07 -4.10 6.95
CA ALA A 657 -10.60 -4.37 8.29
C ALA A 657 -9.20 -3.77 8.54
N ASP A 658 -8.29 -3.84 7.56
CA ASP A 658 -6.98 -3.19 7.63
C ASP A 658 -7.10 -1.65 7.76
N LEU A 659 -8.07 -1.01 7.08
CA LEU A 659 -8.34 0.41 7.22
C LEU A 659 -8.86 0.76 8.63
N VAL A 660 -9.70 -0.09 9.21
CA VAL A 660 -10.14 0.09 10.60
C VAL A 660 -8.95 0.02 11.56
N SER A 661 -8.02 -0.92 11.37
CA SER A 661 -6.80 -0.99 12.17
C SER A 661 -6.01 0.32 12.14
N LEU A 662 -5.87 0.95 10.96
CA LEU A 662 -5.20 2.24 10.81
C LEU A 662 -5.95 3.38 11.54
N ALA A 663 -7.29 3.37 11.49
CA ALA A 663 -8.10 4.36 12.21
C ALA A 663 -7.95 4.22 13.73
N ILE A 664 -7.87 2.99 14.25
CA ILE A 664 -7.63 2.71 15.67
C ILE A 664 -6.26 3.25 16.09
N GLU A 665 -5.20 2.91 15.34
CA GLU A 665 -3.83 3.38 15.63
C GLU A 665 -3.74 4.91 15.64
N ALA A 666 -4.39 5.59 14.69
CA ALA A 666 -4.45 7.05 14.64
C ALA A 666 -5.17 7.65 15.85
N SER A 667 -6.29 7.05 16.29
CA SER A 667 -7.06 7.46 17.47
C SER A 667 -6.28 7.29 18.77
N GLU A 668 -5.63 6.13 18.96
CA GLU A 668 -4.78 5.86 20.14
C GLU A 668 -3.60 6.82 20.23
N ARG A 669 -2.95 7.09 19.09
CA ARG A 669 -1.86 8.06 19.00
C ARG A 669 -2.31 9.46 19.39
N GLU A 670 -3.47 9.90 18.89
CA GLU A 670 -4.00 11.23 19.23
C GLU A 670 -4.36 11.34 20.71
N ARG A 671 -5.03 10.32 21.28
CA ARG A 671 -5.35 10.28 22.72
C ARG A 671 -4.10 10.35 23.58
N THR A 672 -3.06 9.60 23.24
CA THR A 672 -1.77 9.61 23.95
C THR A 672 -1.13 10.99 23.89
N GLN A 673 -1.16 11.63 22.72
CA GLN A 673 -0.60 12.96 22.54
C GLN A 673 -1.37 14.05 23.32
N ILE A 674 -2.70 13.95 23.36
CA ILE A 674 -3.55 14.86 24.15
C ILE A 674 -3.30 14.65 25.65
N ALA A 675 -3.28 13.40 26.10
CA ALA A 675 -3.02 13.06 27.51
C ALA A 675 -1.63 13.55 27.95
N LEU A 676 -0.60 13.38 27.12
CA LEU A 676 0.74 13.88 27.39
C LEU A 676 0.74 15.41 27.53
N ARG A 677 0.14 16.12 26.58
CA ARG A 677 0.04 17.60 26.64
C ARG A 677 -0.70 18.07 27.89
N GLN A 678 -1.79 17.40 28.27
CA GLN A 678 -2.55 17.74 29.48
C GLN A 678 -1.74 17.46 30.75
N ALA A 679 -1.00 16.35 30.79
CA ALA A 679 -0.12 16.02 31.91
C ALA A 679 1.02 17.03 32.04
N GLU A 680 1.66 17.42 30.93
CA GLU A 680 2.71 18.45 30.89
C GLU A 680 2.17 19.82 31.36
N GLN A 681 1.00 20.22 30.88
CA GLN A 681 0.35 21.47 31.30
C GLN A 681 -0.02 21.45 32.79
N LYS A 682 -0.56 20.33 33.28
CA LYS A 682 -0.92 20.16 34.70
C LYS A 682 0.33 20.20 35.58
N TYR A 683 1.39 19.48 35.20
CA TYR A 683 2.67 19.50 35.92
C TYR A 683 3.26 20.91 35.96
N ARG A 684 3.34 21.59 34.81
CA ARG A 684 3.84 22.97 34.72
C ARG A 684 3.02 23.91 35.58
N SER A 685 1.69 23.79 35.55
CA SER A 685 0.80 24.62 36.38
C SER A 685 0.99 24.39 37.87
N ILE A 686 1.17 23.16 38.33
CA ILE A 686 1.42 22.84 39.75
C ILE A 686 2.79 23.38 40.17
N PHE A 687 3.82 23.17 39.34
CA PHE A 687 5.17 23.60 39.61
C PHE A 687 5.27 25.13 39.66
N GLU A 688 4.79 25.85 38.64
CA GLU A 688 4.89 27.30 38.52
C GLU A 688 4.04 28.07 39.56
N ASN A 689 2.86 27.54 39.92
CA ASN A 689 1.92 28.21 40.84
C ASN A 689 1.96 27.66 42.28
N ALA A 690 2.88 26.75 42.60
CA ALA A 690 3.06 26.29 43.99
C ALA A 690 3.42 27.47 44.90
N VAL A 691 2.91 27.43 46.13
CA VAL A 691 3.22 28.44 47.17
C VAL A 691 4.54 28.13 47.85
N GLU A 692 4.86 26.84 47.99
CA GLU A 692 6.14 26.33 48.52
C GLU A 692 7.23 26.31 47.45
N GLY A 693 8.47 26.39 47.90
CA GLY A 693 9.63 26.45 47.03
C GLY A 693 10.08 25.07 46.59
N ILE A 694 9.64 24.61 45.42
CA ILE A 694 10.00 23.28 44.91
C ILE A 694 11.36 23.35 44.22
N PHE A 695 12.24 22.38 44.52
CA PHE A 695 13.55 22.26 43.89
C PHE A 695 13.96 20.83 43.55
N GLN A 696 14.90 20.74 42.63
CA GLN A 696 15.78 19.58 42.43
C GLN A 696 17.23 20.06 42.50
N THR A 697 18.10 19.30 43.17
CA THR A 697 19.52 19.62 43.31
C THR A 697 20.41 18.41 43.04
N THR A 698 21.59 18.64 42.48
CA THR A 698 22.63 17.59 42.40
C THR A 698 23.14 17.22 43.79
N PRO A 699 23.74 16.03 43.96
CA PRO A 699 24.37 15.65 45.22
C PRO A 699 25.45 16.63 45.72
N GLU A 700 26.12 17.31 44.79
CA GLU A 700 27.16 18.32 45.06
C GLU A 700 26.59 19.68 45.50
N GLY A 701 25.26 19.84 45.48
CA GLY A 701 24.58 21.03 45.99
C GLY A 701 24.41 22.15 44.96
N HIS A 702 24.11 21.79 43.71
CA HIS A 702 23.70 22.72 42.64
C HIS A 702 22.21 22.58 42.35
N PHE A 703 21.49 23.67 42.11
CA PHE A 703 20.09 23.57 41.67
C PHE A 703 19.99 23.11 40.20
N LEU A 704 19.26 22.03 39.97
CA LEU A 704 18.90 21.51 38.65
C LEU A 704 17.62 22.16 38.11
N SER A 705 16.65 22.36 39.00
CA SER A 705 15.36 22.97 38.67
C SER A 705 14.80 23.60 39.94
N VAL A 706 14.18 24.78 39.82
CA VAL A 706 13.50 25.45 40.93
C VAL A 706 12.23 26.11 40.41
N ASN A 707 11.22 26.22 41.25
CA ASN A 707 10.01 26.93 40.88
C ASN A 707 10.09 28.44 41.21
N PRO A 708 9.14 29.26 40.69
CA PRO A 708 9.10 30.69 40.98
C PRO A 708 8.95 31.03 42.47
N ALA A 709 8.33 30.16 43.27
CA ALA A 709 8.19 30.39 44.71
C ALA A 709 9.54 30.33 45.43
N LEU A 710 10.40 29.37 45.09
CA LEU A 710 11.74 29.28 45.69
C LEU A 710 12.60 30.48 45.31
N ALA A 711 12.53 30.93 44.04
CA ALA A 711 13.17 32.16 43.60
C ALA A 711 12.78 33.36 44.47
N ARG A 712 11.46 33.56 44.68
CA ARG A 712 10.93 34.62 45.56
C ARG A 712 11.36 34.46 47.02
N ILE A 713 11.39 33.23 47.55
CA ILE A 713 11.82 32.95 48.93
C ILE A 713 13.25 33.44 49.13
N TYR A 714 14.17 33.10 48.22
CA TYR A 714 15.57 33.53 48.25
C TYR A 714 15.83 34.94 47.73
N GLY A 715 14.80 35.65 47.26
CA GLY A 715 14.86 37.05 46.85
C GLY A 715 15.28 37.30 45.39
N TYR A 716 15.37 36.25 44.56
CA TYR A 716 15.68 36.34 43.13
C TYR A 716 14.44 36.67 42.30
N ALA A 717 14.62 37.37 41.18
CA ALA A 717 13.52 37.78 40.31
C ALA A 717 12.96 36.62 39.48
N THR A 718 13.79 35.66 39.09
CA THR A 718 13.38 34.46 38.34
C THR A 718 14.07 33.19 38.83
N PRO A 719 13.47 31.99 38.61
CA PRO A 719 14.13 30.70 38.83
C PRO A 719 15.52 30.59 38.22
N GLU A 720 15.69 31.07 36.99
CA GLU A 720 16.95 31.01 36.24
C GLU A 720 18.04 31.87 36.87
N GLU A 721 17.67 33.00 37.46
CA GLU A 721 18.59 33.86 38.19
C GLU A 721 19.08 33.18 39.47
N LEU A 722 18.19 32.49 40.20
CA LEU A 722 18.57 31.70 41.38
C LEU A 722 19.52 30.58 41.00
N THR A 723 19.19 29.76 40.01
CA THR A 723 20.02 28.60 39.63
C THR A 723 21.39 29.01 39.07
N SER A 724 21.48 30.16 38.40
CA SER A 724 22.74 30.65 37.83
C SER A 724 23.67 31.32 38.85
N ASN A 725 23.10 32.02 39.85
CA ASN A 725 23.90 32.74 40.85
C ASN A 725 24.21 31.91 42.10
N LEU A 726 23.31 31.00 42.48
CA LEU A 726 23.44 30.13 43.64
C LEU A 726 23.96 28.75 43.19
N ILE A 727 25.24 28.74 42.84
CA ILE A 727 25.95 27.57 42.30
C ILE A 727 26.35 26.63 43.44
N ASN A 728 26.70 27.15 44.61
CA ASN A 728 27.12 26.34 45.76
C ASN A 728 26.20 26.60 46.96
N ILE A 729 25.19 25.75 47.12
CA ILE A 729 24.20 25.85 48.20
C ILE A 729 24.88 25.88 49.58
N ARG A 730 25.89 25.03 49.81
CA ARG A 730 26.58 24.94 51.10
C ARG A 730 27.22 26.26 51.54
N GLN A 731 27.83 26.98 50.60
CA GLN A 731 28.64 28.16 50.91
C GLN A 731 27.88 29.47 50.73
N GLN A 732 26.88 29.50 49.84
CA GLN A 732 26.19 30.73 49.45
C GLN A 732 24.80 30.85 50.07
N ALA A 733 24.10 29.72 50.29
CA ALA A 733 22.75 29.75 50.85
C ALA A 733 22.75 29.72 52.38
N TYR A 734 23.48 28.79 53.01
CA TYR A 734 23.41 28.61 54.47
C TYR A 734 24.25 29.65 55.22
N VAL A 735 23.66 30.26 56.27
CA VAL A 735 24.38 31.15 57.20
C VAL A 735 25.44 30.38 57.98
N ASN A 736 25.12 29.14 58.38
CA ASN A 736 26.06 28.19 58.95
C ASN A 736 26.30 27.02 57.98
N PRO A 737 27.46 26.94 57.32
CA PRO A 737 27.80 25.84 56.39
C PRO A 737 27.75 24.43 57.02
N GLN A 738 27.95 24.30 58.33
CA GLN A 738 27.88 23.01 59.03
C GLN A 738 26.45 22.46 59.11
N ARG A 739 25.42 23.31 58.97
CA ARG A 739 24.03 22.82 58.84
C ARG A 739 23.83 22.03 57.56
N ARG A 740 24.43 22.45 56.44
CA ARG A 740 24.35 21.69 55.19
C ARG A 740 25.05 20.34 55.30
N ASP A 741 26.16 20.25 56.02
CA ASP A 741 26.85 18.97 56.27
C ASP A 741 25.95 18.00 57.05
N LYS A 742 25.22 18.51 58.05
CA LYS A 742 24.25 17.73 58.82
C LYS A 742 23.06 17.28 57.96
N PHE A 743 22.57 18.15 57.08
CA PHE A 743 21.54 17.80 56.10
C PHE A 743 22.01 16.67 55.19
N MET A 744 23.22 16.79 54.62
CA MET A 744 23.78 15.77 53.73
C MET A 744 24.01 14.42 54.44
N GLN A 745 24.41 14.44 55.71
CA GLN A 745 24.55 13.23 56.51
C GLN A 745 23.20 12.51 56.69
N VAL A 746 22.13 13.24 57.02
CA VAL A 746 20.79 12.66 57.14
C VAL A 746 20.30 12.10 55.80
N MET A 747 20.54 12.82 54.70
CA MET A 747 20.20 12.35 53.36
C MET A 747 20.96 11.08 52.96
N ALA A 748 22.22 10.94 53.39
CA ALA A 748 23.03 9.75 53.11
C ALA A 748 22.63 8.53 53.97
N GLU A 749 22.22 8.76 55.22
CA GLU A 749 21.83 7.70 56.16
C GLU A 749 20.37 7.24 55.99
N CYS A 750 19.45 8.16 55.70
CA CYS A 750 18.01 7.90 55.66
C CYS A 750 17.38 8.02 54.27
N GLY A 751 18.04 8.65 53.30
CA GLY A 751 17.50 8.87 51.96
C GLY A 751 16.39 9.93 51.87
N GLU A 752 15.89 10.42 53.00
CA GLU A 752 14.89 11.48 53.11
C GLU A 752 15.08 12.32 54.38
N VAL A 753 14.60 13.55 54.34
CA VAL A 753 14.57 14.47 55.47
C VAL A 753 13.29 15.31 55.40
N SER A 754 12.68 15.58 56.55
CA SER A 754 11.45 16.34 56.64
C SER A 754 11.57 17.44 57.69
N GLY A 755 11.11 18.64 57.34
CA GLY A 755 11.08 19.80 58.23
C GLY A 755 12.45 20.24 58.74
N PHE A 756 13.52 20.06 57.95
CA PHE A 756 14.86 20.47 58.36
C PHE A 756 14.96 22.00 58.36
N GLU A 757 15.03 22.59 59.54
CA GLU A 757 15.09 24.04 59.63
C GLU A 757 16.53 24.53 59.43
N SER A 758 16.71 25.65 58.71
CA SER A 758 18.00 26.31 58.50
C SER A 758 17.88 27.83 58.32
N GLU A 759 18.89 28.56 58.79
CA GLU A 759 19.06 29.97 58.48
C GLU A 759 19.80 30.09 57.14
N VAL A 760 19.18 30.81 56.21
CA VAL A 760 19.73 31.03 54.86
C VAL A 760 19.78 32.52 54.51
N TYR A 761 20.74 32.87 53.67
CA TYR A 761 20.85 34.20 53.08
C TYR A 761 19.93 34.35 51.88
N ARG A 762 19.27 35.51 51.80
CA ARG A 762 18.68 36.03 50.57
C ARG A 762 19.75 36.69 49.70
N VAL A 763 19.42 36.91 48.42
CA VAL A 763 20.31 37.61 47.47
C VAL A 763 20.67 39.03 47.92
N ASP A 764 19.81 39.70 48.70
CA ASP A 764 20.05 41.02 49.28
C ASP A 764 20.91 41.01 50.56
N GLY A 765 21.33 39.81 51.01
CA GLY A 765 22.13 39.59 52.21
C GLY A 765 21.31 39.49 53.50
N SER A 766 19.98 39.63 53.47
CA SER A 766 19.13 39.42 54.64
C SER A 766 19.04 37.93 55.02
N VAL A 767 18.86 37.65 56.31
CA VAL A 767 18.75 36.28 56.83
C VAL A 767 17.28 35.91 57.02
N ILE A 768 16.91 34.73 56.52
CA ILE A 768 15.58 34.13 56.72
C ILE A 768 15.71 32.71 57.28
N TRP A 769 14.64 32.24 57.93
CA TRP A 769 14.49 30.84 58.31
C TRP A 769 13.69 30.11 57.23
N ILE A 770 14.18 28.95 56.80
CA ILE A 770 13.45 28.01 55.95
C ILE A 770 13.30 26.67 56.67
N SER A 771 12.26 25.92 56.30
CA SER A 771 12.08 24.53 56.67
C SER A 771 12.02 23.72 55.37
N GLU A 772 13.00 22.86 55.14
CA GLU A 772 13.13 22.10 53.90
C GLU A 772 12.82 20.62 54.13
N SER A 773 12.07 20.03 53.20
CA SER A 773 11.87 18.58 53.14
C SER A 773 12.38 18.06 51.81
N ALA A 774 13.21 17.02 51.80
CA ALA A 774 13.85 16.51 50.60
C ALA A 774 13.99 14.99 50.62
N ARG A 775 14.04 14.38 49.44
CA ARG A 775 14.30 12.94 49.25
C ARG A 775 15.30 12.70 48.14
N ALA A 776 16.02 11.57 48.23
CA ALA A 776 16.88 11.04 47.19
C ALA A 776 16.06 10.40 46.07
N VAL A 777 16.39 10.73 44.82
CA VAL A 777 15.87 10.06 43.63
C VAL A 777 17.01 9.27 43.01
N CYS A 778 16.81 7.95 42.89
CA CYS A 778 17.78 7.03 42.31
C CYS A 778 17.28 6.47 40.97
N ASP A 779 18.22 5.98 40.16
CA ASP A 779 17.90 5.24 38.94
C ASP A 779 17.43 3.79 39.23
N ALA A 780 17.15 3.02 38.18
CA ALA A 780 16.70 1.63 38.30
C ALA A 780 17.76 0.68 38.90
N ASN A 781 19.04 1.09 38.95
CA ASN A 781 20.15 0.33 39.52
C ASN A 781 20.44 0.72 40.99
N GLY A 782 19.72 1.72 41.51
CA GLY A 782 19.91 2.25 42.86
C GLY A 782 21.01 3.32 42.97
N GLU A 783 21.53 3.83 41.85
CA GLU A 783 22.48 4.96 41.86
C GLU A 783 21.74 6.28 42.05
N LEU A 784 22.26 7.15 42.93
CA LEU A 784 21.68 8.46 43.23
C LEU A 784 21.78 9.39 42.02
N LEU A 785 20.64 9.90 41.53
CA LEU A 785 20.57 10.85 40.43
C LEU A 785 20.56 12.30 40.94
N TYR A 786 19.66 12.62 41.87
CA TYR A 786 19.51 13.96 42.43
C TYR A 786 18.68 13.92 43.73
N TYR A 787 18.62 15.05 44.43
CA TYR A 787 17.68 15.29 45.51
C TYR A 787 16.54 16.17 45.03
N GLU A 788 15.31 15.91 45.46
CA GLU A 788 14.17 16.78 45.20
C GLU A 788 13.44 17.11 46.50
N GLY A 789 12.88 18.31 46.59
CA GLY A 789 12.30 18.81 47.83
C GLY A 789 11.46 20.06 47.68
N SER A 790 10.91 20.50 48.81
CA SER A 790 10.02 21.66 48.97
C SER A 790 10.37 22.49 50.20
#